data_AF-A0A4Y2RFV8-F1
#
_entry.id   AF-A0A4Y2RFV8-F1
#
_cell.length_a   1.000
_cell.length_b   1.000
_cell.length_c   1.000
_cell.angle_alpha   90.00
_cell.angle_beta   90.00
_cell.angle_gamma   90.00
#
_symmetry.space_group_name_H-M   'P 1'
#
loop_
_entity.id
_entity.type
_entity.pdbx_description
1 polymer ?
#
loop_
_entity_poly.entity_id
_entity_poly.type
_entity_poly.pdbx_seq_one_letter_code
_entity_poly.pdbx_strand_id
1 'polypeptide(L)'
;ESICSNLLVEEKLSRTLESFWNIESLGVNSPDERLENEEALRLFENSIQQNNDRYEVRLPWINENVILHDNYANAERRFFNLLKQFHSNLNFYKEYKQVINDQIKDGIIEKVDPNATRGERIYYIPHRAVLRKNHSSTKLRVVYDASSKDKNQKSLNDCLLQGPNLVPELLKVLLKFRLHRIVFTADIQKAFLQISVSCEDRDAMRFLWIHDDSNLSNPKVQIYRMCRVMFGAKSSPFLLSACIKHHLRKFESEYPKTVELLNNYMYVDDFICGTNTEMEAIEVYHNANTIMKKASMTLTKWNSNSPVLRKEYETDKHKDSTPLCDSSSKVLGLEWDTRKDVFSFNAQDIIDFIQENEQTKRCVLKAVSRIFDPLGFLAPYVIQAKVLFQDLWLTGIDWDKPIPLELQSKWIKWHEQLKELPKIQIPRWYFCTDVETSHEWELHCFNDSSQSAYGSVVYLKFSHLDETKTAFVISKSRVAPLKKLSLPRLELMAALLGARLIAWKTFVQNRVAEIQEKTPPEVWNHCPGCENPSDKITRGLSVKNLVNDQVWWHGPPWLIQQDTSCVSSYDHSDPDPLSIASEERIITLATSAESVEPVLDIQKFSNLHKLLRVTAYVFRFVKNSRSEEKTVGHLSTQELSSAMDYWIKLSQFQCFSNEINCIKCNKCIDKSSKLYGLNPKIDEKGKEISAPLPPDRVEKSQPFEVSGIDFAGPLILRDGSKVYIALFTCAVTRGIHLELITSLSAECFIQAFRRFISRRGVCKIIYSDNAKILKRADKELKYLYKLCKDENVSRFIVNNGITWKFIVEGAPWWGGFWERLVRSVKTCLKRILGKSSLTYEELYTVLVEIEAVINSRPITYLYSNVNEPDPLSPSHFLTGSKLTVLPSPNTVPKSSKCDLIKRWKHRLILLDHFWKRFYKEYLLELRSAMFSKIPKNSGQFKINDVVLIKEDNVKRCNWKLGRIKTLFPGRDGKIRSCEIQVANGTLRRPIERLYNLEVQD
;
A
#
# COMPACT_ATOMS: atom_id res chain seq x y z
N GLU A 1 12.36 -0.41 32.51
CA GLU A 1 10.93 -0.09 32.67
C GLU A 1 10.42 1.02 31.73
N SER A 2 11.22 2.03 31.33
CA SER A 2 10.76 3.08 30.38
C SER A 2 10.56 2.63 28.92
N ILE A 3 11.19 1.51 28.51
CA ILE A 3 11.05 0.98 27.14
C ILE A 3 9.69 0.28 26.95
N CYS A 4 9.16 -0.40 27.97
CA CYS A 4 7.87 -1.09 27.90
C CYS A 4 6.66 -0.14 28.00
N SER A 5 6.79 1.00 28.69
CA SER A 5 5.75 2.03 28.71
C SER A 5 5.61 2.73 27.37
N ASN A 6 6.74 2.98 26.67
CA ASN A 6 6.72 3.58 25.33
C ASN A 6 6.11 2.63 24.28
N LEU A 7 6.40 1.33 24.35
CA LEU A 7 5.80 0.32 23.46
C LEU A 7 4.27 0.19 23.61
N LEU A 8 3.73 0.20 24.84
CA LEU A 8 2.28 0.14 25.09
C LEU A 8 1.55 1.43 24.68
N VAL A 9 2.23 2.58 24.78
CA VAL A 9 1.71 3.87 24.32
C VAL A 9 1.74 3.95 22.78
N GLU A 10 2.80 3.42 22.15
CA GLU A 10 2.92 3.32 20.69
C GLU A 10 1.89 2.36 20.09
N GLU A 11 1.60 1.22 20.71
CA GLU A 11 0.57 0.29 20.22
C GLU A 11 -0.83 0.93 20.25
N LYS A 12 -1.17 1.61 21.35
CA LYS A 12 -2.47 2.27 21.50
C LYS A 12 -2.62 3.45 20.53
N LEU A 13 -1.53 4.17 20.28
CA LEU A 13 -1.47 5.28 19.34
C LEU A 13 -1.48 4.79 17.90
N SER A 14 -0.81 3.68 17.59
CA SER A 14 -0.83 3.00 16.29
C SER A 14 -2.22 2.51 15.95
N ARG A 15 -2.95 1.90 16.90
CA ARG A 15 -4.36 1.53 16.71
C ARG A 15 -5.28 2.74 16.55
N THR A 16 -4.99 3.85 17.23
CA THR A 16 -5.74 5.11 17.04
C THR A 16 -5.46 5.72 15.66
N LEU A 17 -4.21 5.62 15.20
CA LEU A 17 -3.80 6.06 13.86
C LEU A 17 -4.43 5.17 12.79
N GLU A 18 -4.36 3.85 12.94
CA GLU A 18 -5.05 2.88 12.08
C GLU A 18 -6.55 3.13 12.07
N SER A 19 -7.19 3.34 13.23
CA SER A 19 -8.62 3.70 13.28
C SER A 19 -8.91 5.02 12.56
N PHE A 20 -8.07 6.04 12.72
CA PHE A 20 -8.20 7.33 12.04
C PHE A 20 -8.11 7.19 10.50
N TRP A 21 -7.21 6.34 10.01
CA TRP A 21 -7.06 6.04 8.58
C TRP A 21 -8.09 5.01 8.07
N ASN A 22 -8.60 4.12 8.93
CA ASN A 22 -9.57 3.09 8.59
C ASN A 22 -10.99 3.64 8.44
N ILE A 23 -11.32 4.74 9.13
CA ILE A 23 -12.55 5.52 8.85
C ILE A 23 -12.58 6.01 7.38
N GLU A 24 -11.42 6.07 6.72
CA GLU A 24 -11.30 6.38 5.29
C GLU A 24 -11.16 5.15 4.39
N SER A 25 -10.97 3.94 4.94
CA SER A 25 -10.89 2.70 4.17
C SER A 25 -12.29 2.13 3.96
N LEU A 26 -12.85 2.32 2.76
CA LEU A 26 -14.06 1.65 2.33
C LEU A 26 -13.82 0.13 2.26
N GLY A 27 -14.27 -0.59 3.31
CA GLY A 27 -14.58 -2.02 3.32
C GLY A 27 -13.47 -2.99 2.92
N VAL A 28 -12.53 -3.28 3.81
CA VAL A 28 -11.61 -4.42 3.65
C VAL A 28 -11.96 -5.45 4.72
N ASN A 29 -12.57 -6.56 4.29
CA ASN A 29 -12.72 -7.75 5.13
C ASN A 29 -11.82 -8.86 4.60
N SER A 30 -11.13 -9.55 5.50
CA SER A 30 -10.26 -10.67 5.15
C SER A 30 -11.07 -11.96 4.90
N PRO A 31 -10.53 -12.96 4.18
CA PRO A 31 -11.21 -14.24 3.97
C PRO A 31 -11.54 -14.97 5.28
N ASP A 32 -10.67 -14.88 6.28
CA ASP A 32 -10.83 -15.53 7.59
C ASP A 32 -12.03 -14.97 8.38
N GLU A 33 -12.33 -13.67 8.23
CA GLU A 33 -13.52 -13.05 8.85
C GLU A 33 -14.83 -13.62 8.31
N ARG A 34 -14.89 -14.18 7.09
CA ARG A 34 -16.15 -14.70 6.54
C ARG A 34 -16.61 -15.97 7.24
N LEU A 35 -15.69 -16.89 7.52
CA LEU A 35 -15.99 -18.16 8.18
C LEU A 35 -16.41 -17.97 9.65
N GLU A 36 -15.67 -17.14 10.40
CA GLU A 36 -16.01 -16.79 11.79
C GLU A 36 -17.39 -16.10 11.90
N ASN A 37 -17.76 -15.32 10.89
CA ASN A 37 -19.04 -14.62 10.86
C ASN A 37 -20.23 -15.56 10.61
N GLU A 38 -20.07 -16.56 9.75
CA GLU A 38 -21.11 -17.57 9.51
C GLU A 38 -21.34 -18.44 10.75
N GLU A 39 -20.27 -18.82 11.45
CA GLU A 39 -20.36 -19.60 12.68
C GLU A 39 -21.04 -18.84 13.81
N ALA A 40 -20.69 -17.57 14.01
CA ALA A 40 -21.35 -16.72 15.01
C ALA A 40 -22.86 -16.56 14.76
N LEU A 41 -23.28 -16.44 13.49
CA LEU A 41 -24.69 -16.41 13.12
C LEU A 41 -25.40 -17.73 13.45
N ARG A 42 -24.80 -18.88 13.14
CA ARG A 42 -25.36 -20.19 13.46
C ARG A 42 -25.54 -20.38 14.97
N LEU A 43 -24.52 -20.02 15.76
CA LEU A 43 -24.58 -20.09 17.22
C LEU A 43 -25.69 -19.19 17.78
N PHE A 44 -25.87 -18.00 17.22
CA PHE A 44 -26.94 -17.09 17.59
C PHE A 44 -28.32 -17.66 17.24
N GLU A 45 -28.54 -18.12 16.01
CA GLU A 45 -29.83 -18.66 15.55
C GLU A 45 -30.25 -19.90 16.35
N ASN A 46 -29.29 -20.73 16.76
CA ASN A 46 -29.53 -21.91 17.60
C ASN A 46 -29.79 -21.58 19.08
N SER A 47 -29.36 -20.41 19.56
CA SER A 47 -29.41 -20.06 20.99
C SER A 47 -30.46 -19.03 21.37
N ILE A 48 -30.99 -18.27 20.41
CA ILE A 48 -31.97 -17.23 20.71
C ILE A 48 -33.30 -17.81 21.18
N GLN A 49 -33.77 -17.34 22.35
CA GLN A 49 -35.08 -17.65 22.91
C GLN A 49 -35.75 -16.36 23.37
N GLN A 50 -37.08 -16.37 23.51
CA GLN A 50 -37.84 -15.22 24.00
C GLN A 50 -38.57 -15.61 25.28
N ASN A 51 -38.15 -15.02 26.40
CA ASN A 51 -38.67 -15.26 27.74
C ASN A 51 -39.27 -13.95 28.29
N ASN A 52 -40.56 -13.95 28.65
CA ASN A 52 -41.27 -12.80 29.23
C ASN A 52 -41.03 -11.48 28.45
N ASP A 53 -41.33 -11.47 27.15
CA ASP A 53 -41.16 -10.34 26.22
C ASP A 53 -39.73 -9.84 26.04
N ARG A 54 -38.73 -10.60 26.49
CA ARG A 54 -37.31 -10.28 26.33
C ARG A 54 -36.56 -11.42 25.63
N TYR A 55 -35.62 -11.07 24.77
CA TYR A 55 -34.74 -12.06 24.14
C TYR A 55 -33.61 -12.48 25.07
N GLU A 56 -33.35 -13.78 25.08
CA GLU A 56 -32.25 -14.44 25.78
C GLU A 56 -31.32 -15.08 24.74
N VAL A 57 -30.01 -14.86 24.89
CA VAL A 57 -28.98 -15.33 23.95
C VAL A 57 -27.81 -15.97 24.70
N ARG A 58 -27.05 -16.81 24.00
CA ARG A 58 -25.76 -17.31 24.48
C ARG A 58 -24.61 -16.45 23.97
N LEU A 59 -23.48 -16.48 24.70
CA LEU A 59 -22.27 -15.83 24.22
C LEU A 59 -21.66 -16.65 23.07
N PRO A 60 -21.26 -16.02 21.95
CA PRO A 60 -20.73 -16.76 20.80
C PRO A 60 -19.27 -17.12 21.07
N TRP A 61 -19.04 -18.29 21.65
CA TRP A 61 -17.70 -18.80 21.96
C TRP A 61 -16.98 -19.27 20.69
N ILE A 62 -15.66 -19.04 20.60
CA ILE A 62 -14.85 -19.46 19.43
C ILE A 62 -14.82 -20.98 19.29
N ASN A 63 -14.86 -21.72 20.40
CA ASN A 63 -14.97 -23.18 20.43
C ASN A 63 -15.71 -23.60 21.71
N GLU A 64 -16.36 -24.77 21.71
CA GLU A 64 -16.98 -25.34 22.91
C GLU A 64 -15.95 -25.69 24.00
N ASN A 65 -14.71 -26.00 23.62
CA ASN A 65 -13.62 -26.37 24.54
C ASN A 65 -12.73 -25.19 24.98
N VAL A 66 -13.20 -23.93 24.87
CA VAL A 66 -12.37 -22.78 25.29
C VAL A 66 -12.15 -22.79 26.80
N ILE A 67 -10.89 -22.94 27.21
CA ILE A 67 -10.44 -22.78 28.60
C ILE A 67 -10.27 -21.29 28.87
N LEU A 68 -11.11 -20.75 29.75
CA LEU A 68 -11.04 -19.38 30.23
C LEU A 68 -10.46 -19.39 31.65
N HIS A 69 -9.24 -18.87 31.80
CA HIS A 69 -8.55 -18.80 33.09
C HIS A 69 -9.14 -17.70 33.98
N ASP A 70 -9.03 -17.86 35.30
CA ASP A 70 -9.57 -16.91 36.26
C ASP A 70 -8.78 -15.58 36.28
N ASN A 71 -9.50 -14.47 36.12
CA ASN A 71 -8.91 -13.11 36.18
C ASN A 71 -9.21 -12.41 37.52
N TYR A 72 -9.44 -13.20 38.58
CA TYR A 72 -9.86 -12.69 39.89
C TYR A 72 -8.85 -11.72 40.50
N ALA A 73 -7.56 -12.10 40.57
CA ALA A 73 -6.51 -11.29 41.18
C ALA A 73 -6.38 -9.90 40.54
N ASN A 74 -6.52 -9.84 39.21
CA ASN A 74 -6.48 -8.58 38.48
C ASN A 74 -7.74 -7.73 38.70
N ALA A 75 -8.92 -8.34 38.70
CA ALA A 75 -10.18 -7.66 39.00
C ALA A 75 -10.19 -7.10 40.43
N GLU A 76 -9.71 -7.87 41.40
CA GLU A 76 -9.58 -7.49 42.80
C GLU A 76 -8.63 -6.29 42.97
N ARG A 77 -7.42 -6.36 42.39
CA ARG A 77 -6.46 -5.24 42.42
C ARG A 77 -7.07 -3.95 41.85
N ARG A 78 -7.83 -4.03 40.74
CA ARG A 78 -8.48 -2.85 40.14
C ARG A 78 -9.64 -2.34 40.97
N PHE A 79 -10.39 -3.24 41.61
CA PHE A 79 -11.45 -2.89 42.55
C PHE A 79 -10.90 -2.16 43.78
N PHE A 80 -9.81 -2.63 44.40
CA PHE A 80 -9.17 -1.92 45.52
C PHE A 80 -8.65 -0.53 45.13
N ASN A 81 -8.18 -0.34 43.89
CA ASN A 81 -7.82 0.99 43.40
C ASN A 81 -9.06 1.89 43.23
N LEU A 82 -10.20 1.33 42.85
CA LEU A 82 -11.47 2.06 42.79
C LEU A 82 -11.96 2.44 44.19
N LEU A 83 -11.79 1.56 45.19
CA LEU A 83 -12.10 1.88 46.60
C LEU A 83 -11.31 3.09 47.10
N LYS A 84 -10.02 3.19 46.76
CA LYS A 84 -9.22 4.40 47.08
C LYS A 84 -9.81 5.68 46.51
N GLN A 85 -10.43 5.61 45.32
CA GLN A 85 -11.11 6.75 44.70
C GLN A 85 -12.46 7.06 45.38
N PHE A 86 -13.17 6.03 45.86
CA PHE A 86 -14.40 6.22 46.64
C PHE A 86 -14.12 6.90 47.97
N HIS A 87 -13.00 6.56 48.62
CA HIS A 87 -12.53 7.26 49.82
C HIS A 87 -12.22 8.73 49.57
N SER A 88 -11.55 9.05 48.47
CA SER A 88 -11.17 10.43 48.16
C SER A 88 -12.33 11.28 47.65
N ASN A 89 -13.39 10.67 47.10
CA ASN A 89 -14.57 11.37 46.59
C ASN A 89 -15.87 10.63 46.93
N LEU A 90 -16.47 11.02 48.07
CA LEU A 90 -17.73 10.46 48.58
C LEU A 90 -18.94 10.71 47.66
N ASN A 91 -18.97 11.82 46.91
CA ASN A 91 -20.06 12.09 45.97
C ASN A 91 -19.99 11.15 44.77
N PHE A 92 -18.79 10.94 44.23
CA PHE A 92 -18.55 9.95 43.18
C PHE A 92 -18.94 8.54 43.63
N TYR A 93 -18.66 8.18 44.89
CA TYR A 93 -19.11 6.91 45.46
C TYR A 93 -20.64 6.78 45.51
N LYS A 94 -21.35 7.80 46.00
CA LYS A 94 -22.82 7.79 46.06
C LYS A 94 -23.45 7.61 44.68
N GLU A 95 -22.98 8.36 43.68
CA GLU A 95 -23.46 8.22 42.29
C GLU A 95 -23.18 6.81 41.74
N TYR A 96 -21.99 6.25 42.00
CA TYR A 96 -21.64 4.90 41.56
C TYR A 96 -22.52 3.84 42.22
N LYS A 97 -22.71 3.94 43.54
CA LYS A 97 -23.55 3.02 44.33
C LYS A 97 -25.00 3.06 43.85
N GLN A 98 -25.52 4.24 43.54
CA GLN A 98 -26.86 4.39 42.98
C GLN A 98 -27.00 3.60 41.67
N VAL A 99 -26.04 3.72 40.74
CA VAL A 99 -26.06 2.98 39.47
C VAL A 99 -26.07 1.46 39.70
N ILE A 100 -25.26 0.96 40.63
CA ILE A 100 -25.23 -0.48 40.96
C ILE A 100 -26.54 -0.93 41.62
N ASN A 101 -27.10 -0.16 42.54
CA ASN A 101 -28.38 -0.47 43.16
C ASN A 101 -29.53 -0.49 42.14
N ASP A 102 -29.55 0.46 41.21
CA ASP A 102 -30.53 0.49 40.12
C ASP A 102 -30.38 -0.75 39.22
N GLN A 103 -29.14 -1.19 38.95
CA GLN A 103 -28.89 -2.41 38.19
C GLN A 103 -29.32 -3.69 38.94
N ILE A 104 -29.18 -3.75 40.26
CA ILE A 104 -29.69 -4.88 41.07
C ILE A 104 -31.21 -4.89 41.02
N LYS A 105 -31.85 -3.73 41.23
CA LYS A 105 -33.31 -3.58 41.23
C LYS A 105 -33.92 -3.94 39.87
N ASP A 106 -33.27 -3.53 38.79
CA ASP A 106 -33.70 -3.84 37.41
C ASP A 106 -33.45 -5.32 37.04
N GLY A 107 -32.77 -6.12 37.89
CA GLY A 107 -32.36 -7.48 37.53
C GLY A 107 -31.35 -7.50 36.38
N ILE A 108 -30.51 -6.46 36.28
CA ILE A 108 -29.38 -6.42 35.35
C ILE A 108 -28.21 -7.23 35.89
N ILE A 109 -28.01 -7.16 37.21
CA ILE A 109 -27.01 -7.91 37.95
C ILE A 109 -27.66 -8.70 39.07
N GLU A 110 -27.09 -9.86 39.37
CA GLU A 110 -27.54 -10.71 40.47
C GLU A 110 -26.37 -11.13 41.35
N LYS A 111 -26.68 -11.40 42.63
CA LYS A 111 -25.71 -11.90 43.61
C LYS A 111 -25.38 -13.35 43.28
N VAL A 112 -24.10 -13.70 43.25
CA VAL A 112 -23.66 -15.09 43.08
C VAL A 112 -23.78 -15.81 44.42
N ASP A 113 -24.59 -16.88 44.47
CA ASP A 113 -24.64 -17.78 45.62
C ASP A 113 -23.38 -18.67 45.62
N PRO A 114 -22.59 -18.68 46.71
CA PRO A 114 -21.43 -19.56 46.86
C PRO A 114 -21.75 -21.06 46.70
N ASN A 115 -23.00 -21.46 46.95
CA ASN A 115 -23.48 -22.84 46.90
C ASN A 115 -24.15 -23.23 45.58
N ALA A 116 -24.34 -22.28 44.65
CA ALA A 116 -24.93 -22.58 43.35
C ALA A 116 -23.97 -23.38 42.46
N THR A 117 -24.54 -24.22 41.58
CA THR A 117 -23.81 -24.97 40.56
C THR A 117 -22.94 -24.00 39.76
N ARG A 118 -21.62 -24.22 39.79
CA ARG A 118 -20.65 -23.39 39.08
C ARG A 118 -20.77 -23.67 37.58
N GLY A 119 -20.97 -22.64 36.76
CA GLY A 119 -20.83 -22.78 35.31
C GLY A 119 -19.41 -23.24 34.96
N GLU A 120 -19.26 -23.94 33.83
CA GLU A 120 -17.97 -24.48 33.37
C GLU A 120 -16.92 -23.37 33.11
N ARG A 121 -17.37 -22.14 32.81
CA ARG A 121 -16.53 -20.99 32.46
C ARG A 121 -16.73 -19.85 33.45
N ILE A 122 -15.74 -19.60 34.29
CA ILE A 122 -15.77 -18.55 35.32
C ILE A 122 -14.77 -17.46 34.96
N TYR A 123 -15.22 -16.20 34.94
CA TYR A 123 -14.32 -15.07 34.68
C TYR A 123 -14.73 -13.80 35.44
N TYR A 124 -13.73 -13.06 35.91
CA TYR A 124 -13.91 -11.85 36.71
C TYR A 124 -13.50 -10.62 35.91
N ILE A 125 -14.47 -9.76 35.65
CA ILE A 125 -14.32 -8.57 34.83
C ILE A 125 -14.15 -7.34 35.75
N PRO A 126 -13.05 -6.57 35.61
CA PRO A 126 -12.92 -5.30 36.31
C PRO A 126 -13.92 -4.26 35.77
N HIS A 127 -14.40 -3.38 36.64
CA HIS A 127 -15.30 -2.28 36.27
C HIS A 127 -14.71 -0.93 36.66
N ARG A 128 -15.13 0.13 35.95
CA ARG A 128 -14.70 1.52 36.17
C ARG A 128 -15.80 2.50 35.79
N ALA A 129 -15.73 3.73 36.31
CA ALA A 129 -16.61 4.80 35.87
C ALA A 129 -16.06 5.46 34.60
N VAL A 130 -16.97 5.89 33.73
CA VAL A 130 -16.71 6.87 32.68
C VAL A 130 -17.61 8.06 32.94
N LEU A 131 -17.00 9.23 33.15
CA LEU A 131 -17.72 10.49 33.34
C LEU A 131 -17.99 11.12 31.98
N ARG A 132 -19.25 11.41 31.68
CA ARG A 132 -19.65 12.16 30.48
C ARG A 132 -20.02 13.57 30.89
N LYS A 133 -19.14 14.55 30.59
CA LYS A 133 -19.36 15.96 30.93
C LYS A 133 -20.51 16.62 30.13
N ASN A 134 -20.84 16.09 28.94
CA ASN A 134 -21.70 16.76 27.93
C ASN A 134 -23.03 16.02 27.62
N HIS A 135 -23.57 15.19 28.52
CA HIS A 135 -24.88 14.53 28.31
C HIS A 135 -25.87 14.87 29.43
N SER A 136 -27.12 15.11 29.05
CA SER A 136 -28.24 15.46 29.94
C SER A 136 -28.72 14.31 30.85
N SER A 137 -28.38 13.06 30.54
CA SER A 137 -28.75 11.88 31.35
C SER A 137 -27.52 11.19 31.96
N THR A 138 -27.49 11.13 33.30
CA THR A 138 -26.50 10.49 34.20
C THR A 138 -25.02 10.77 33.87
N LYS A 139 -24.41 11.63 34.69
CA LYS A 139 -23.00 12.05 34.58
C LYS A 139 -22.00 10.89 34.66
N LEU A 140 -22.39 9.76 35.27
CA LEU A 140 -21.55 8.60 35.54
C LEU A 140 -22.12 7.32 34.90
N ARG A 141 -21.31 6.63 34.09
CA ARG A 141 -21.62 5.28 33.55
C ARG A 141 -20.62 4.25 34.06
N VAL A 142 -21.09 3.10 34.49
CA VAL A 142 -20.26 1.95 34.85
C VAL A 142 -19.93 1.13 33.60
N VAL A 143 -18.64 0.92 33.35
CA VAL A 143 -18.13 0.17 32.19
C VAL A 143 -17.30 -1.02 32.66
N TYR A 144 -17.53 -2.16 32.05
CA TYR A 144 -16.88 -3.43 32.36
C TYR A 144 -15.79 -3.73 31.30
N ASP A 145 -14.59 -4.11 31.75
CA ASP A 145 -13.41 -4.27 30.90
C ASP A 145 -13.18 -5.75 30.52
N ALA A 146 -13.95 -6.25 29.55
CA ALA A 146 -13.85 -7.63 29.05
C ALA A 146 -12.55 -7.92 28.28
N SER A 147 -11.71 -6.91 28.02
CA SER A 147 -10.38 -7.05 27.42
C SER A 147 -9.27 -7.18 28.47
N SER A 148 -9.60 -6.98 29.76
CA SER A 148 -8.63 -7.13 30.85
C SER A 148 -8.18 -8.58 30.95
N LYS A 149 -6.87 -8.82 31.04
CA LYS A 149 -6.23 -10.13 31.21
C LYS A 149 -4.89 -10.01 31.91
N ASP A 150 -4.43 -11.09 32.53
CA ASP A 150 -3.07 -11.18 33.06
C ASP A 150 -2.05 -11.51 31.95
N LYS A 151 -0.75 -11.33 32.26
CA LYS A 151 0.33 -11.57 31.28
C LYS A 151 0.26 -13.01 30.77
N ASN A 152 0.27 -13.16 29.44
CA ASN A 152 0.17 -14.44 28.72
C ASN A 152 -1.17 -15.20 28.87
N GLN A 153 -2.21 -14.57 29.41
CA GLN A 153 -3.56 -15.16 29.49
C GLN A 153 -4.48 -14.59 28.42
N LYS A 154 -5.58 -15.31 28.13
CA LYS A 154 -6.65 -14.83 27.24
C LYS A 154 -7.68 -14.01 28.03
N SER A 155 -8.16 -12.92 27.44
CA SER A 155 -9.33 -12.20 27.96
C SER A 155 -10.63 -12.85 27.51
N LEU A 156 -11.75 -12.44 28.11
CA LEU A 156 -13.08 -12.81 27.64
C LEU A 156 -13.26 -12.46 26.15
N ASN A 157 -12.81 -11.27 25.72
CA ASN A 157 -12.90 -10.85 24.32
C ASN A 157 -12.04 -11.68 23.36
N ASP A 158 -10.94 -12.29 23.83
CA ASP A 158 -10.11 -13.20 23.03
C ASP A 158 -10.77 -14.59 22.86
N CYS A 159 -11.84 -14.87 23.62
CA CYS A 159 -12.54 -16.15 23.64
C CYS A 159 -13.92 -16.10 22.94
N LEU A 160 -14.35 -14.91 22.50
CA LEU A 160 -15.63 -14.68 21.85
C LEU A 160 -15.45 -14.34 20.37
N LEU A 161 -16.32 -14.90 19.53
CA LEU A 161 -16.49 -14.49 18.15
C LEU A 161 -17.10 -13.09 18.11
N GLN A 162 -16.61 -12.25 17.19
CA GLN A 162 -17.15 -10.91 17.02
C GLN A 162 -18.55 -10.93 16.40
N GLY A 163 -18.77 -11.87 15.48
CA GLY A 163 -19.91 -11.91 14.60
C GLY A 163 -19.87 -10.85 13.49
N PRO A 164 -20.69 -11.01 12.44
CA PRO A 164 -20.71 -10.09 11.32
C PRO A 164 -21.17 -8.70 11.76
N ASN A 165 -20.61 -7.67 11.12
CA ASN A 165 -21.15 -6.33 11.25
C ASN A 165 -22.50 -6.24 10.52
N LEU A 166 -23.57 -6.40 11.29
CA LEU A 166 -24.95 -6.32 10.79
C LEU A 166 -25.51 -4.89 10.80
N VAL A 167 -24.76 -3.95 11.36
CA VAL A 167 -25.12 -2.53 11.44
C VAL A 167 -24.99 -1.91 10.05
N PRO A 168 -25.99 -1.14 9.57
CA PRO A 168 -25.86 -0.38 8.34
C PRO A 168 -24.62 0.52 8.36
N GLU A 169 -23.96 0.68 7.21
CA GLU A 169 -22.81 1.58 7.12
C GLU A 169 -23.23 3.02 7.47
N LEU A 170 -22.50 3.65 8.41
CA LEU A 170 -22.77 4.99 8.91
C LEU A 170 -23.04 6.00 7.79
N LEU A 171 -22.21 5.98 6.75
CA LEU A 171 -22.33 6.89 5.62
C LEU A 171 -23.63 6.68 4.83
N LYS A 172 -24.07 5.42 4.67
CA LYS A 172 -25.33 5.10 3.98
C LYS A 172 -26.52 5.65 4.76
N VAL A 173 -26.51 5.52 6.09
CA VAL A 173 -27.55 6.08 6.96
C VAL A 173 -27.57 7.61 6.83
N LEU A 174 -26.41 8.27 6.90
CA LEU A 174 -26.32 9.73 6.78
C LEU A 174 -26.74 10.26 5.40
N LEU A 175 -26.35 9.60 4.30
CA LEU A 175 -26.79 9.97 2.95
C LEU A 175 -28.30 9.83 2.80
N LYS A 176 -28.86 8.71 3.28
CA LYS A 176 -30.32 8.51 3.25
C LYS A 176 -31.07 9.47 4.16
N PHE A 177 -30.48 9.87 5.29
CA PHE A 177 -31.03 10.89 6.16
C PHE A 177 -31.13 12.26 5.48
N ARG A 178 -30.38 12.50 4.38
CA ARG A 178 -30.46 13.72 3.58
C ARG A 178 -31.46 13.64 2.40
N LEU A 179 -31.92 12.44 2.04
CA LEU A 179 -32.87 12.24 0.94
C LEU A 179 -34.30 12.67 1.29
N HIS A 180 -34.74 12.34 2.50
CA HIS A 180 -36.15 12.48 2.91
C HIS A 180 -36.50 13.90 3.36
N ARG A 181 -37.72 14.37 3.11
CA ARG A 181 -38.17 15.70 3.55
C ARG A 181 -38.31 15.76 5.08
N ILE A 182 -38.98 14.78 5.65
CA ILE A 182 -39.23 14.69 7.09
C ILE A 182 -38.33 13.60 7.64
N VAL A 183 -37.65 13.91 8.74
CA VAL A 183 -36.74 12.98 9.39
C VAL A 183 -36.98 12.97 10.88
N PHE A 184 -36.67 11.84 11.49
CA PHE A 184 -36.76 11.68 12.93
C PHE A 184 -35.71 10.70 13.44
N THR A 185 -35.33 10.92 14.70
CA THR A 185 -34.37 10.10 15.41
C THR A 185 -34.96 9.61 16.73
N ALA A 186 -34.65 8.38 17.12
CA ALA A 186 -35.00 7.82 18.43
C ALA A 186 -33.88 6.91 18.94
N ASP A 187 -33.77 6.75 20.25
CA ASP A 187 -32.79 5.88 20.89
C ASP A 187 -33.50 4.68 21.52
N ILE A 188 -32.98 3.46 21.35
CA ILE A 188 -33.39 2.31 22.16
C ILE A 188 -32.90 2.52 23.59
N GLN A 189 -33.83 2.56 24.54
CA GLN A 189 -33.49 2.73 25.94
C GLN A 189 -32.64 1.56 26.47
N LYS A 190 -31.42 1.84 26.92
CA LYS A 190 -30.48 0.85 27.50
C LYS A 190 -30.31 -0.39 26.58
N ALA A 191 -30.18 -0.20 25.26
CA ALA A 191 -30.26 -1.24 24.21
C ALA A 191 -29.63 -2.60 24.55
N PHE A 192 -28.32 -2.66 24.84
CA PHE A 192 -27.64 -3.93 25.17
C PHE A 192 -28.22 -4.61 26.41
N LEU A 193 -28.63 -3.82 27.41
CA LEU A 193 -29.23 -4.33 28.63
C LEU A 193 -30.66 -4.84 28.39
N GLN A 194 -31.28 -4.62 27.23
CA GLN A 194 -32.57 -5.24 26.93
C GLN A 194 -32.44 -6.71 26.50
N ILE A 195 -31.23 -7.24 26.36
CA ILE A 195 -30.99 -8.63 25.97
C ILE A 195 -30.44 -9.40 27.16
N SER A 196 -31.11 -10.49 27.53
CA SER A 196 -30.69 -11.41 28.58
C SER A 196 -29.60 -12.36 28.08
N VAL A 197 -28.72 -12.78 28.98
CA VAL A 197 -27.71 -13.82 28.71
C VAL A 197 -28.11 -15.11 29.42
N SER A 198 -27.96 -16.25 28.73
CA SER A 198 -28.24 -17.59 29.28
C SER A 198 -27.50 -17.81 30.59
N CYS A 199 -28.17 -18.45 31.56
CA CYS A 199 -27.62 -18.76 32.87
C CYS A 199 -26.29 -19.51 32.82
N GLU A 200 -26.06 -20.32 31.77
CA GLU A 200 -24.83 -21.08 31.53
C GLU A 200 -23.60 -20.18 31.30
N ASP A 201 -23.81 -19.02 30.69
CA ASP A 201 -22.73 -18.11 30.27
C ASP A 201 -22.54 -16.92 31.23
N ARG A 202 -23.47 -16.68 32.17
CA ARG A 202 -23.41 -15.54 33.11
C ARG A 202 -22.18 -15.55 34.01
N ASP A 203 -21.67 -16.73 34.33
CA ASP A 203 -20.49 -16.89 35.19
C ASP A 203 -19.17 -16.43 34.54
N ALA A 204 -19.16 -16.24 33.21
CA ALA A 204 -18.09 -15.58 32.49
C ALA A 204 -18.09 -14.05 32.66
N MET A 205 -19.07 -13.48 33.35
CA MET A 205 -19.23 -12.03 33.55
C MET A 205 -19.40 -11.66 35.02
N ARG A 206 -18.62 -12.27 35.90
CA ARG A 206 -18.59 -11.94 37.33
C ARG A 206 -17.80 -10.66 37.59
N PHE A 207 -18.15 -9.94 38.64
CA PHE A 207 -17.40 -8.78 39.13
C PHE A 207 -17.56 -8.62 40.64
N LEU A 208 -16.68 -7.81 41.23
CA LEU A 208 -16.62 -7.59 42.68
C LEU A 208 -17.36 -6.31 43.04
N TRP A 209 -18.16 -6.32 44.11
CA TRP A 209 -18.80 -5.12 44.65
C TRP A 209 -18.90 -5.15 46.17
N ILE A 210 -19.16 -4.00 46.78
CA ILE A 210 -19.26 -3.86 48.23
C ILE A 210 -20.58 -4.49 48.73
N HIS A 211 -20.48 -5.37 49.72
CA HIS A 211 -21.64 -5.95 50.42
C HIS A 211 -22.13 -5.05 51.55
N ASP A 212 -21.19 -4.49 52.31
CA ASP A 212 -21.46 -3.66 53.48
C ASP A 212 -20.48 -2.48 53.52
N ASP A 213 -21.06 -1.29 53.62
CA ASP A 213 -20.36 0.00 53.60
C ASP A 213 -20.03 0.50 55.01
N SER A 214 -20.35 -0.28 56.05
CA SER A 214 -20.12 0.07 57.46
C SER A 214 -18.66 0.48 57.75
N ASN A 215 -17.69 -0.08 57.02
CA ASN A 215 -16.31 0.38 57.01
C ASN A 215 -15.73 0.35 55.59
N LEU A 216 -15.73 1.49 54.90
CA LEU A 216 -15.13 1.60 53.56
C LEU A 216 -13.63 1.24 53.52
N SER A 217 -12.92 1.31 54.65
CA SER A 217 -11.47 1.03 54.71
C SER A 217 -11.13 -0.45 54.54
N ASN A 218 -12.08 -1.35 54.83
CA ASN A 218 -11.97 -2.79 54.57
C ASN A 218 -13.37 -3.39 54.33
N PRO A 219 -13.98 -3.12 53.16
CA PRO A 219 -15.34 -3.51 52.89
C PRO A 219 -15.43 -5.02 52.67
N LYS A 220 -16.50 -5.65 53.16
CA LYS A 220 -16.80 -7.04 52.79
C LYS A 220 -17.16 -7.08 51.31
N VAL A 221 -16.39 -7.83 50.53
CA VAL A 221 -16.59 -7.95 49.09
C VAL A 221 -17.59 -9.06 48.78
N GLN A 222 -18.54 -8.78 47.91
CA GLN A 222 -19.51 -9.72 47.37
C GLN A 222 -19.33 -9.86 45.86
N ILE A 223 -19.47 -11.09 45.37
CA ILE A 223 -19.43 -11.38 43.94
C ILE A 223 -20.84 -11.22 43.36
N TYR A 224 -20.91 -10.45 42.28
CA TYR A 224 -22.09 -10.29 41.44
C TYR A 224 -21.79 -10.80 40.03
N ARG A 225 -22.82 -11.13 39.26
CA ARG A 225 -22.69 -11.48 37.84
C ARG A 225 -23.70 -10.75 36.97
N MET A 226 -23.32 -10.52 35.72
CA MET A 226 -24.18 -9.85 34.75
C MET A 226 -25.20 -10.82 34.17
N CYS A 227 -26.48 -10.42 34.15
CA CYS A 227 -27.58 -11.23 33.59
C CYS A 227 -27.93 -10.82 32.16
N ARG A 228 -27.39 -9.70 31.68
CA ARG A 228 -27.71 -9.07 30.40
C ARG A 228 -26.45 -8.83 29.58
N VAL A 229 -26.60 -8.61 28.28
CA VAL A 229 -25.47 -8.30 27.40
C VAL A 229 -24.82 -6.99 27.85
N MET A 230 -23.55 -7.06 28.25
CA MET A 230 -22.81 -5.90 28.77
C MET A 230 -22.16 -5.07 27.67
N PHE A 231 -21.96 -3.78 27.96
CA PHE A 231 -21.04 -2.94 27.21
C PHE A 231 -19.59 -3.39 27.44
N GLY A 232 -18.83 -3.56 26.35
CA GLY A 232 -17.39 -3.87 26.39
C GLY A 232 -17.02 -5.26 25.89
N ALA A 233 -17.99 -6.16 25.70
CA ALA A 233 -17.74 -7.44 25.05
C ALA A 233 -17.71 -7.31 23.51
N LYS A 234 -16.81 -8.04 22.85
CA LYS A 234 -16.55 -8.00 21.41
C LYS A 234 -17.80 -8.35 20.58
N SER A 235 -18.61 -9.27 21.08
CA SER A 235 -19.83 -9.78 20.44
C SER A 235 -21.09 -8.95 20.68
N SER A 236 -21.09 -8.02 21.64
CA SER A 236 -22.31 -7.29 22.03
C SER A 236 -23.00 -6.54 20.87
N PRO A 237 -22.28 -5.81 19.99
CA PRO A 237 -22.90 -5.12 18.84
C PRO A 237 -23.59 -6.07 17.87
N PHE A 238 -22.98 -7.23 17.62
CA PHE A 238 -23.55 -8.29 16.80
C PHE A 238 -24.82 -8.85 17.44
N LEU A 239 -24.76 -9.24 18.72
CA LEU A 239 -25.91 -9.81 19.43
C LEU A 239 -27.11 -8.85 19.44
N LEU A 240 -26.89 -7.55 19.66
CA LEU A 240 -27.94 -6.54 19.59
C LEU A 240 -28.58 -6.48 18.20
N SER A 241 -27.75 -6.35 17.17
CA SER A 241 -28.22 -6.22 15.79
C SER A 241 -28.94 -7.48 15.31
N ALA A 242 -28.43 -8.66 15.68
CA ALA A 242 -29.02 -9.95 15.34
C ALA A 242 -30.37 -10.16 16.04
N CYS A 243 -30.50 -9.80 17.33
CA CYS A 243 -31.77 -9.82 18.06
C CYS A 243 -32.82 -8.91 17.42
N ILE A 244 -32.45 -7.67 17.08
CA ILE A 244 -33.36 -6.73 16.40
C ILE A 244 -33.84 -7.32 15.08
N LYS A 245 -32.93 -7.79 14.21
CA LYS A 245 -33.29 -8.40 12.92
C LYS A 245 -34.18 -9.64 13.08
N HIS A 246 -33.86 -10.51 14.04
CA HIS A 246 -34.68 -11.68 14.35
C HIS A 246 -36.10 -11.28 14.77
N HIS A 247 -36.23 -10.25 15.61
CA HIS A 247 -37.54 -9.75 16.05
C HIS A 247 -38.34 -9.14 14.90
N LEU A 248 -37.70 -8.33 14.05
CA LEU A 248 -38.35 -7.66 12.92
C LEU A 248 -38.92 -8.64 11.89
N ARG A 249 -38.28 -9.79 11.66
CA ARG A 249 -38.80 -10.87 10.78
C ARG A 249 -40.20 -11.35 11.18
N LYS A 250 -40.56 -11.29 12.47
CA LYS A 250 -41.89 -11.70 12.96
C LYS A 250 -43.02 -10.75 12.54
N PHE A 251 -42.69 -9.50 12.19
CA PHE A 251 -43.64 -8.44 11.86
C PHE A 251 -43.62 -8.05 10.38
N GLU A 252 -42.81 -8.72 9.56
CA GLU A 252 -42.63 -8.39 8.15
C GLU A 252 -43.94 -8.51 7.35
N SER A 253 -44.83 -9.44 7.73
CA SER A 253 -46.16 -9.59 7.12
C SER A 253 -47.19 -8.56 7.60
N GLU A 254 -47.07 -8.06 8.83
CA GLU A 254 -48.05 -7.16 9.46
C GLU A 254 -47.72 -5.69 9.21
N TYR A 255 -46.44 -5.33 9.26
CA TYR A 255 -45.94 -3.96 9.11
C TYR A 255 -44.75 -3.89 8.12
N PRO A 256 -44.91 -4.31 6.85
CA PRO A 256 -43.79 -4.49 5.91
C PRO A 256 -42.94 -3.22 5.75
N LYS A 257 -43.60 -2.07 5.61
CA LYS A 257 -42.96 -0.77 5.43
C LYS A 257 -42.14 -0.32 6.64
N THR A 258 -42.70 -0.40 7.83
CA THR A 258 -42.00 -0.03 9.08
C THR A 258 -40.84 -0.97 9.37
N VAL A 259 -41.01 -2.27 9.10
CA VAL A 259 -39.95 -3.28 9.26
C VAL A 259 -38.80 -3.04 8.29
N GLU A 260 -39.08 -2.71 7.03
CA GLU A 260 -38.06 -2.33 6.05
C GLU A 260 -37.26 -1.12 6.52
N LEU A 261 -37.94 -0.09 7.03
CA LEU A 261 -37.29 1.11 7.57
C LEU A 261 -36.43 0.76 8.79
N LEU A 262 -36.95 0.03 9.78
CA LEU A 262 -36.17 -0.39 10.95
C LEU A 262 -34.94 -1.22 10.55
N ASN A 263 -35.07 -2.16 9.61
CA ASN A 263 -33.93 -2.98 9.16
C ASN A 263 -32.83 -2.16 8.47
N ASN A 264 -33.20 -1.10 7.73
CA ASN A 264 -32.27 -0.32 6.92
C ASN A 264 -31.67 0.90 7.64
N TYR A 265 -32.30 1.37 8.71
CA TYR A 265 -32.03 2.66 9.34
C TYR A 265 -31.71 2.60 10.84
N MET A 266 -31.68 1.40 11.44
CA MET A 266 -31.19 1.19 12.80
C MET A 266 -29.67 1.13 12.83
N TYR A 267 -29.01 2.13 13.42
CA TYR A 267 -27.57 2.17 13.65
C TYR A 267 -27.26 1.87 15.12
N VAL A 268 -26.96 0.60 15.43
CA VAL A 268 -26.76 0.11 16.81
C VAL A 268 -28.01 0.38 17.67
N ASP A 269 -27.99 1.41 18.51
CA ASP A 269 -29.07 1.84 19.39
C ASP A 269 -29.88 3.01 18.84
N ASP A 270 -29.41 3.70 17.80
CA ASP A 270 -30.06 4.87 17.22
C ASP A 270 -30.92 4.48 16.00
N PHE A 271 -32.22 4.77 16.07
CA PHE A 271 -33.15 4.70 14.94
C PHE A 271 -33.18 6.03 14.21
N ILE A 272 -32.77 6.06 12.94
CA ILE A 272 -32.63 7.33 12.19
C ILE A 272 -33.28 7.19 10.83
N CYS A 273 -34.53 7.64 10.73
CA CYS A 273 -35.36 7.40 9.58
C CYS A 273 -35.86 8.72 8.97
N GLY A 274 -36.35 8.63 7.74
CA GLY A 274 -37.09 9.71 7.11
C GLY A 274 -38.20 9.20 6.20
N THR A 275 -39.14 10.10 5.95
CA THR A 275 -40.33 9.91 5.11
C THR A 275 -40.56 11.17 4.28
N ASN A 276 -41.43 11.08 3.27
CA ASN A 276 -41.77 12.24 2.44
C ASN A 276 -42.96 13.01 3.00
N THR A 277 -43.86 12.34 3.73
CA THR A 277 -45.07 12.93 4.31
C THR A 277 -45.13 12.80 5.83
N GLU A 278 -45.84 13.73 6.48
CA GLU A 278 -45.99 13.75 7.94
C GLU A 278 -46.87 12.59 8.42
N MET A 279 -47.92 12.26 7.66
CA MET A 279 -48.81 11.12 7.98
C MET A 279 -48.05 9.80 8.02
N GLU A 280 -47.17 9.58 7.04
CA GLU A 280 -46.31 8.40 7.00
C GLU A 280 -45.33 8.38 8.18
N ALA A 281 -44.79 9.54 8.59
CA ALA A 281 -43.92 9.62 9.75
C ALA A 281 -44.65 9.23 11.05
N ILE A 282 -45.90 9.69 11.21
CA ILE A 282 -46.76 9.36 12.37
C ILE A 282 -47.07 7.86 12.39
N GLU A 283 -47.42 7.28 11.24
CA GLU A 283 -47.68 5.84 11.10
C GLU A 283 -46.43 5.02 11.50
N VAL A 284 -45.26 5.37 10.95
CA VAL A 284 -43.99 4.70 11.28
C VAL A 284 -43.66 4.83 12.75
N TYR A 285 -43.91 5.99 13.37
CA TYR A 285 -43.71 6.20 14.80
C TYR A 285 -44.55 5.24 15.66
N HIS A 286 -45.86 5.15 15.43
CA HIS A 286 -46.72 4.26 16.21
C HIS A 286 -46.40 2.78 15.98
N ASN A 287 -46.17 2.40 14.72
CA ASN A 287 -45.82 1.02 14.37
C ASN A 287 -44.46 0.63 14.97
N ALA A 288 -43.45 1.49 14.89
CA ALA A 288 -42.13 1.22 15.45
C ALA A 288 -42.16 1.07 16.97
N ASN A 289 -42.89 1.95 17.68
CA ASN A 289 -43.09 1.81 19.12
C ASN A 289 -43.81 0.50 19.47
N THR A 290 -44.82 0.11 18.70
CA THR A 290 -45.58 -1.14 18.93
C THR A 290 -44.71 -2.37 18.74
N ILE A 291 -43.96 -2.44 17.64
CA ILE A 291 -43.04 -3.54 17.32
C ILE A 291 -41.99 -3.63 18.42
N MET A 292 -41.21 -2.56 18.62
CA MET A 292 -40.05 -2.60 19.51
C MET A 292 -40.41 -2.82 20.99
N LYS A 293 -41.60 -2.38 21.43
CA LYS A 293 -42.11 -2.65 22.77
C LYS A 293 -42.36 -4.15 23.03
N LYS A 294 -42.75 -4.93 22.01
CA LYS A 294 -42.91 -6.39 22.13
C LYS A 294 -41.58 -7.15 22.34
N ALA A 295 -40.44 -6.48 22.14
CA ALA A 295 -39.11 -7.00 22.46
C ALA A 295 -38.50 -6.41 23.74
N SER A 296 -39.28 -5.67 24.55
CA SER A 296 -38.77 -4.85 25.66
C SER A 296 -37.74 -3.79 25.23
N MET A 297 -37.71 -3.40 23.95
CA MET A 297 -36.76 -2.43 23.37
C MET A 297 -37.43 -1.07 23.14
N THR A 298 -37.93 -0.43 24.19
CA THR A 298 -38.66 0.85 24.06
C THR A 298 -37.81 1.93 23.40
N LEU A 299 -38.36 2.57 22.36
CA LEU A 299 -37.77 3.73 21.68
C LEU A 299 -38.07 5.01 22.48
N THR A 300 -37.05 5.83 22.69
CA THR A 300 -37.10 7.03 23.53
C THR A 300 -36.38 8.20 22.85
N LYS A 301 -36.45 9.39 23.46
CA LYS A 301 -35.77 10.62 22.98
C LYS A 301 -36.05 10.96 21.51
N TRP A 302 -37.29 10.74 21.09
CA TRP A 302 -37.76 11.14 19.77
C TRP A 302 -37.47 12.61 19.48
N ASN A 303 -36.94 12.88 18.30
CA ASN A 303 -36.64 14.21 17.78
C ASN A 303 -36.91 14.27 16.27
N SER A 304 -37.36 15.41 15.74
CA SER A 304 -37.73 15.55 14.32
C SER A 304 -37.65 17.00 13.84
N ASN A 305 -37.47 17.22 12.53
CA ASN A 305 -37.65 18.52 11.89
C ASN A 305 -39.12 18.93 11.73
N SER A 306 -40.07 17.98 11.66
CA SER A 306 -41.49 18.30 11.52
C SER A 306 -42.07 18.85 12.84
N PRO A 307 -42.79 19.99 12.82
CA PRO A 307 -43.49 20.50 13.99
C PRO A 307 -44.70 19.64 14.37
N VAL A 308 -45.37 19.00 13.40
CA VAL A 308 -46.52 18.12 13.64
C VAL A 308 -46.09 16.89 14.41
N LEU A 309 -45.02 16.24 13.94
CA LEU A 309 -44.49 15.04 14.57
C LEU A 309 -43.96 15.31 15.99
N ARG A 310 -43.34 16.48 16.21
CA ARG A 310 -42.93 16.91 17.56
C ARG A 310 -44.10 17.07 18.52
N LYS A 311 -45.22 17.65 18.07
CA LYS A 311 -46.44 17.75 18.89
C LYS A 311 -47.02 16.39 19.24
N GLU A 312 -47.01 15.45 18.30
CA GLU A 312 -47.45 14.07 18.55
C GLU A 312 -46.61 13.43 19.67
N TYR A 313 -45.28 13.57 19.60
CA TYR A 313 -44.37 13.08 20.63
C TYR A 313 -44.59 13.75 21.99
N GLU A 314 -44.85 15.05 22.01
CA GLU A 314 -45.10 15.82 23.24
C GLU A 314 -46.42 15.37 23.90
N THR A 315 -47.43 15.06 23.10
CA THR A 315 -48.73 14.56 23.57
C THR A 315 -48.57 13.18 24.21
N ASP A 316 -47.80 12.29 23.60
CA ASP A 316 -47.46 10.98 24.17
C ASP A 316 -46.53 11.07 25.40
N LYS A 317 -45.68 12.10 25.47
CA LYS A 317 -44.71 12.34 26.56
C LYS A 317 -45.32 12.83 27.87
N HIS A 318 -46.60 13.16 27.94
CA HIS A 318 -47.28 13.44 29.21
C HIS A 318 -47.26 12.26 30.22
N LYS A 319 -46.59 11.14 29.90
CA LYS A 319 -46.31 10.01 30.80
C LYS A 319 -44.85 9.82 31.25
N ASP A 320 -43.83 10.47 30.68
CA ASP A 320 -42.45 10.32 31.16
C ASP A 320 -41.61 11.60 30.96
N SER A 321 -41.10 12.12 32.07
CA SER A 321 -40.52 13.45 32.23
C SER A 321 -39.09 13.56 31.66
N THR A 322 -38.93 14.34 30.59
CA THR A 322 -37.74 15.18 30.32
C THR A 322 -38.11 16.30 29.33
N PRO A 323 -37.80 17.58 29.61
CA PRO A 323 -38.01 18.66 28.65
C PRO A 323 -37.12 18.44 27.42
N LEU A 324 -37.67 18.55 26.21
CA LEU A 324 -36.87 18.72 25.00
C LEU A 324 -36.18 20.10 25.07
N CYS A 325 -34.92 20.12 25.50
CA CYS A 325 -34.09 21.32 25.43
C CYS A 325 -33.16 21.25 24.23
N ASP A 326 -33.13 22.37 23.51
CA ASP A 326 -32.27 22.83 22.43
C ASP A 326 -32.55 22.35 21.00
N SER A 327 -32.73 23.36 20.14
CA SER A 327 -32.91 23.29 18.69
C SER A 327 -31.81 22.49 17.98
N SER A 328 -30.62 22.36 18.59
CA SER A 328 -29.49 21.58 18.10
C SER A 328 -29.40 20.22 18.80
N SER A 329 -29.50 19.14 18.02
CA SER A 329 -29.30 17.77 18.47
C SER A 329 -28.11 17.13 17.75
N LYS A 330 -27.49 16.10 18.33
CA LYS A 330 -26.44 15.33 17.64
C LYS A 330 -27.05 14.12 16.94
N VAL A 331 -26.86 14.00 15.64
CA VAL A 331 -27.26 12.84 14.82
C VAL A 331 -26.00 12.11 14.38
N LEU A 332 -25.78 10.90 14.90
CA LEU A 332 -24.60 10.05 14.64
C LEU A 332 -23.25 10.79 14.76
N GLY A 333 -23.18 11.81 15.63
CA GLY A 333 -21.98 12.61 15.87
C GLY A 333 -21.91 13.95 15.11
N LEU A 334 -22.78 14.20 14.13
CA LEU A 334 -22.95 15.51 13.50
C LEU A 334 -23.95 16.36 14.28
N GLU A 335 -23.74 17.67 14.36
CA GLU A 335 -24.74 18.58 14.94
C GLU A 335 -25.78 18.94 13.88
N TRP A 336 -27.05 18.81 14.26
CA TRP A 336 -28.21 19.06 13.41
C TRP A 336 -29.19 19.97 14.14
N ASP A 337 -29.43 21.15 13.56
CA ASP A 337 -30.49 22.05 13.98
C ASP A 337 -31.82 21.57 13.37
N THR A 338 -32.70 21.05 14.21
CA THR A 338 -34.00 20.51 13.80
C THR A 338 -34.97 21.56 13.27
N ARG A 339 -34.83 22.81 13.71
CA ARG A 339 -35.77 23.89 13.32
C ARG A 339 -35.39 24.49 11.98
N LYS A 340 -34.08 24.68 11.76
CA LYS A 340 -33.54 25.20 10.50
C LYS A 340 -33.28 24.11 9.46
N ASP A 341 -33.24 22.86 9.91
CA ASP A 341 -32.89 21.67 9.13
C ASP A 341 -31.50 21.73 8.46
N VAL A 342 -30.51 22.20 9.23
CA VAL A 342 -29.12 22.37 8.77
C VAL A 342 -28.14 21.62 9.67
N PHE A 343 -27.07 21.11 9.07
CA PHE A 343 -25.90 20.64 9.80
C PHE A 343 -24.97 21.79 10.16
N SER A 344 -24.36 21.71 11.34
CA SER A 344 -23.35 22.65 11.84
C SER A 344 -22.15 21.91 12.43
N PHE A 345 -21.05 22.65 12.63
CA PHE A 345 -19.83 22.12 13.24
C PHE A 345 -19.41 22.98 14.43
N ASN A 346 -19.61 22.46 15.64
CA ASN A 346 -19.07 23.06 16.86
C ASN A 346 -17.59 22.69 17.05
N ALA A 347 -16.77 23.71 17.24
CA ALA A 347 -15.34 23.58 17.46
C ALA A 347 -14.90 23.89 18.90
N GLN A 348 -15.82 24.22 19.81
CA GLN A 348 -15.48 24.68 21.17
C GLN A 348 -14.70 23.62 21.95
N ASP A 349 -15.17 22.36 21.93
CA ASP A 349 -14.46 21.23 22.56
C ASP A 349 -13.02 21.06 22.02
N ILE A 350 -12.79 21.41 20.75
CA ILE A 350 -11.46 21.33 20.11
C ILE A 350 -10.59 22.50 20.53
N ILE A 351 -11.17 23.71 20.55
CA ILE A 351 -10.48 24.94 20.96
C ILE A 351 -10.02 24.82 22.41
N ASP A 352 -10.90 24.41 23.31
CA ASP A 352 -10.59 24.21 24.74
C ASP A 352 -9.48 23.17 24.90
N PHE A 353 -9.58 22.05 24.17
CA PHE A 353 -8.53 21.03 24.17
C PHE A 353 -7.17 21.56 23.70
N ILE A 354 -7.12 22.38 22.65
CA ILE A 354 -5.86 22.94 22.16
C ILE A 354 -5.29 23.94 23.16
N GLN A 355 -6.12 24.72 23.85
CA GLN A 355 -5.68 25.70 24.85
C GLN A 355 -5.15 25.04 26.13
N GLU A 356 -5.76 23.93 26.56
CA GLU A 356 -5.36 23.21 27.78
C GLU A 356 -4.10 22.35 27.62
N ASN A 357 -3.64 22.07 26.39
CA ASN A 357 -2.56 21.13 26.13
C ASN A 357 -1.35 21.78 25.44
N GLU A 358 -0.16 21.22 25.69
CA GLU A 358 1.06 21.63 24.99
C GLU A 358 0.99 21.31 23.49
N GLN A 359 1.49 22.24 22.66
CA GLN A 359 1.45 22.16 21.21
C GLN A 359 2.49 21.16 20.68
N THR A 360 2.17 19.87 20.78
CA THR A 360 3.01 18.74 20.40
C THR A 360 2.44 18.01 19.18
N LYS A 361 3.24 17.12 18.57
CA LYS A 361 2.77 16.23 17.49
C LYS A 361 1.54 15.41 17.90
N ARG A 362 1.49 14.95 19.15
CA ARG A 362 0.32 14.25 19.72
C ARG A 362 -0.91 15.17 19.81
N CYS A 363 -0.72 16.44 20.19
CA CYS A 363 -1.80 17.42 20.26
C CYS A 363 -2.45 17.63 18.89
N VAL A 364 -1.64 17.83 17.83
CA VAL A 364 -2.14 17.98 16.44
C VAL A 364 -3.01 16.81 16.02
N LEU A 365 -2.51 15.57 16.17
CA LEU A 365 -3.28 14.38 15.79
C LEU A 365 -4.61 14.29 16.57
N LYS A 366 -4.56 14.50 17.88
CA LYS A 366 -5.71 14.46 18.77
C LYS A 366 -6.73 15.55 18.43
N ALA A 367 -6.30 16.75 18.07
CA ALA A 367 -7.17 17.85 17.68
C ALA A 367 -7.86 17.55 16.34
N VAL A 368 -7.11 17.13 15.31
CA VAL A 368 -7.66 16.79 13.99
C VAL A 368 -8.63 15.61 14.07
N SER A 369 -8.32 14.59 14.87
CA SER A 369 -9.19 13.42 15.07
C SER A 369 -10.53 13.73 15.77
N ARG A 370 -10.64 14.89 16.43
CA ARG A 370 -11.90 15.34 17.04
C ARG A 370 -12.85 15.99 16.05
N ILE A 371 -12.37 16.37 14.86
CA ILE A 371 -13.25 16.85 13.79
C ILE A 371 -14.00 15.64 13.22
N PHE A 372 -15.28 15.56 13.55
CA PHE A 372 -16.15 14.52 13.04
C PHE A 372 -16.86 14.99 11.76
N ASP A 373 -16.33 14.58 10.61
CA ASP A 373 -16.85 14.93 9.28
C ASP A 373 -16.92 13.68 8.37
N PRO A 374 -17.91 12.79 8.60
CA PRO A 374 -18.04 11.56 7.82
C PRO A 374 -18.34 11.81 6.34
N LEU A 375 -19.11 12.85 5.99
CA LEU A 375 -19.49 13.18 4.61
C LEU A 375 -18.44 14.05 3.88
N GLY A 376 -17.42 14.54 4.57
CA GLY A 376 -16.32 15.29 3.95
C GLY A 376 -16.68 16.73 3.59
N PHE A 377 -17.61 17.37 4.30
CA PHE A 377 -17.96 18.77 4.06
C PHE A 377 -16.78 19.73 4.31
N LEU A 378 -15.92 19.39 5.27
CA LEU A 378 -14.74 20.15 5.68
C LEU A 378 -13.45 19.58 5.06
N ALA A 379 -13.53 18.69 4.08
CA ALA A 379 -12.36 18.01 3.50
C ALA A 379 -11.24 18.98 3.04
N PRO A 380 -11.53 20.13 2.39
CA PRO A 380 -10.52 21.13 2.04
C PRO A 380 -9.82 21.77 3.25
N TYR A 381 -10.49 21.88 4.39
CA TYR A 381 -9.91 22.43 5.62
C TYR A 381 -9.12 21.37 6.41
N VAL A 382 -9.67 20.16 6.52
CA VAL A 382 -9.07 19.05 7.28
C VAL A 382 -7.80 18.54 6.62
N ILE A 383 -7.72 18.53 5.28
CA ILE A 383 -6.54 18.06 4.55
C ILE A 383 -5.30 18.89 4.85
N GLN A 384 -5.44 20.20 5.12
CA GLN A 384 -4.31 21.06 5.50
C GLN A 384 -3.63 20.56 6.78
N ALA A 385 -4.42 20.15 7.76
CA ALA A 385 -3.88 19.60 9.00
C ALA A 385 -3.30 18.20 8.84
N LYS A 386 -3.86 17.38 7.94
CA LYS A 386 -3.29 16.06 7.60
C LYS A 386 -1.94 16.18 6.89
N VAL A 387 -1.81 17.14 5.96
CA VAL A 387 -0.53 17.47 5.31
C VAL A 387 0.47 18.02 6.33
N LEU A 388 0.05 18.94 7.21
CA LEU A 388 0.88 19.41 8.32
C LEU A 388 1.35 18.27 9.23
N PHE A 389 0.49 17.31 9.52
CA PHE A 389 0.87 16.14 10.31
C PHE A 389 1.88 15.25 9.58
N GLN A 390 1.77 15.11 8.26
CA GLN A 390 2.79 14.44 7.44
C GLN A 390 4.12 15.20 7.47
N ASP A 391 4.11 16.53 7.38
CA ASP A 391 5.32 17.37 7.53
C ASP A 391 5.98 17.13 8.90
N LEU A 392 5.19 17.14 9.98
CA LEU A 392 5.66 16.84 11.35
C LEU A 392 6.18 15.40 11.51
N TRP A 393 5.70 14.47 10.68
CA TRP A 393 6.22 13.11 10.67
C TRP A 393 7.61 13.05 10.03
N LEU A 394 7.80 13.79 8.93
CA LEU A 394 9.05 13.84 8.18
C LEU A 394 10.20 14.51 8.94
N THR A 395 9.92 15.41 9.88
CA THR A 395 10.95 16.02 10.74
C THR A 395 11.56 15.05 11.75
N GLY A 396 10.95 13.89 11.98
CA GLY A 396 11.45 12.88 12.92
C GLY A 396 11.33 13.28 14.39
N ILE A 397 10.52 14.30 14.73
CA ILE A 397 10.28 14.70 16.11
C ILE A 397 9.52 13.61 16.90
N ASP A 398 9.83 13.53 18.19
CA ASP A 398 9.12 12.66 19.13
C ASP A 398 7.71 13.19 19.43
N TRP A 399 6.81 12.33 19.90
CA TRP A 399 5.37 12.60 20.02
C TRP A 399 5.02 13.76 20.95
N ASP A 400 5.77 13.89 22.04
CA ASP A 400 5.52 14.83 23.13
C ASP A 400 6.49 16.01 23.10
N LYS A 401 7.29 16.15 22.03
CA LYS A 401 8.12 17.34 21.81
C LYS A 401 7.31 18.48 21.16
N PRO A 402 7.67 19.74 21.45
CA PRO A 402 6.99 20.90 20.86
C PRO A 402 7.17 20.95 19.34
N ILE A 403 6.19 21.52 18.66
CA ILE A 403 6.21 21.72 17.20
C ILE A 403 7.40 22.63 16.82
N PRO A 404 8.20 22.28 15.79
CA PRO A 404 9.27 23.13 15.29
C PRO A 404 8.77 24.50 14.83
N LEU A 405 9.57 25.55 15.06
CA LEU A 405 9.22 26.94 14.72
C LEU A 405 8.76 27.12 13.26
N GLU A 406 9.36 26.37 12.33
CA GLU A 406 9.01 26.39 10.90
C GLU A 406 7.56 25.95 10.60
N LEU A 407 7.03 25.02 11.39
CA LEU A 407 5.69 24.45 11.22
C LEU A 407 4.66 25.04 12.20
N GLN A 408 5.13 25.73 13.24
CA GLN A 408 4.27 26.34 14.25
C GLN A 408 3.35 27.42 13.64
N SER A 409 3.86 28.20 12.68
CA SER A 409 3.07 29.20 11.96
C SER A 409 1.89 28.59 11.19
N LYS A 410 2.11 27.45 10.52
CA LYS A 410 1.05 26.69 9.82
C LYS A 410 0.01 26.16 10.81
N TRP A 411 0.46 25.64 11.96
CA TRP A 411 -0.41 25.12 13.01
C TRP A 411 -1.30 26.23 13.61
N ILE A 412 -0.71 27.38 13.98
CA ILE A 412 -1.44 28.52 14.53
C ILE A 412 -2.50 29.01 13.55
N LYS A 413 -2.10 29.24 12.29
CA LYS A 413 -3.01 29.66 11.23
C LYS A 413 -4.18 28.69 11.04
N TRP A 414 -3.96 27.39 11.20
CA TRP A 414 -5.02 26.39 11.06
C TRP A 414 -6.01 26.42 12.23
N HIS A 415 -5.53 26.40 13.49
CA HIS A 415 -6.43 26.30 14.65
C HIS A 415 -7.14 27.61 14.98
N GLU A 416 -6.61 28.78 14.60
CA GLU A 416 -7.31 30.07 14.74
C GLU A 416 -8.63 30.10 13.95
N GLN A 417 -8.68 29.36 12.83
CA GLN A 417 -9.86 29.28 11.97
C GLN A 417 -10.98 28.38 12.53
N LEU A 418 -10.71 27.59 13.58
CA LEU A 418 -11.72 26.73 14.21
C LEU A 418 -12.94 27.52 14.70
N LYS A 419 -12.73 28.78 15.14
CA LYS A 419 -13.81 29.68 15.58
C LYS A 419 -14.82 30.02 14.49
N GLU A 420 -14.44 29.82 13.23
CA GLU A 420 -15.26 30.14 12.07
C GLU A 420 -16.06 28.93 11.58
N LEU A 421 -15.77 27.71 12.04
CA LEU A 421 -16.48 26.49 11.63
C LEU A 421 -18.00 26.53 11.86
N PRO A 422 -18.53 27.10 12.97
CA PRO A 422 -19.97 27.20 13.17
C PRO A 422 -20.71 28.07 12.13
N LYS A 423 -19.99 28.87 11.33
CA LYS A 423 -20.58 29.68 10.25
C LYS A 423 -20.96 28.83 9.04
N ILE A 424 -20.37 27.64 8.89
CA ILE A 424 -20.72 26.69 7.83
C ILE A 424 -22.03 26.01 8.22
N GLN A 425 -23.10 26.35 7.51
CA GLN A 425 -24.42 25.73 7.65
C GLN A 425 -24.76 25.00 6.36
N ILE A 426 -25.08 23.72 6.48
CA ILE A 426 -25.29 22.85 5.32
C ILE A 426 -26.72 22.33 5.37
N PRO A 427 -27.55 22.59 4.35
CA PRO A 427 -28.88 22.00 4.28
C PRO A 427 -28.83 20.48 4.38
N ARG A 428 -29.61 19.91 5.31
CA ARG A 428 -29.72 18.46 5.43
C ARG A 428 -30.37 17.89 4.18
N TRP A 429 -31.57 18.38 3.85
CA TRP A 429 -32.36 17.91 2.71
C TRP A 429 -31.73 18.34 1.38
N TYR A 430 -31.64 17.43 0.41
CA TYR A 430 -31.06 17.75 -0.91
C TYR A 430 -31.95 18.68 -1.75
N PHE A 431 -33.27 18.51 -1.69
CA PHE A 431 -34.18 19.10 -2.68
C PHE A 431 -34.73 20.47 -2.27
N CYS A 432 -34.80 20.75 -0.97
CA CYS A 432 -35.14 22.07 -0.40
C CYS A 432 -36.47 22.71 -0.89
N THR A 433 -37.37 21.98 -1.56
CA THR A 433 -38.64 22.49 -2.12
C THR A 433 -39.75 21.44 -2.18
N ASP A 434 -41.01 21.88 -2.02
CA ASP A 434 -42.20 21.03 -1.83
C ASP A 434 -42.78 20.40 -3.11
N VAL A 435 -42.14 20.58 -4.27
CA VAL A 435 -42.68 20.13 -5.57
C VAL A 435 -41.97 18.85 -5.99
N GLU A 436 -42.71 17.94 -6.63
CA GLU A 436 -42.17 16.76 -7.30
C GLU A 436 -40.97 17.17 -8.18
N THR A 437 -39.79 16.70 -7.81
CA THR A 437 -38.58 16.85 -8.62
C THR A 437 -38.66 15.93 -9.82
N SER A 438 -38.03 16.30 -10.93
CA SER A 438 -37.98 15.42 -12.11
C SER A 438 -37.43 14.04 -11.76
N HIS A 439 -37.88 13.00 -12.47
CA HIS A 439 -37.50 11.61 -12.22
C HIS A 439 -36.05 11.29 -12.68
N GLU A 440 -35.32 12.26 -13.23
CA GLU A 440 -33.95 12.10 -13.70
C GLU A 440 -32.97 12.79 -12.74
N TRP A 441 -32.22 11.97 -12.01
CA TRP A 441 -31.16 12.42 -11.11
C TRP A 441 -29.81 12.02 -11.68
N GLU A 442 -28.87 12.97 -11.71
CA GLU A 442 -27.50 12.71 -12.16
C GLU A 442 -26.52 12.87 -11.00
N LEU A 443 -25.60 11.92 -10.86
CA LEU A 443 -24.47 12.03 -9.94
C LEU A 443 -23.22 12.43 -10.71
N HIS A 444 -22.63 13.56 -10.34
CA HIS A 444 -21.42 14.10 -10.95
C HIS A 444 -20.27 13.99 -9.97
N CYS A 445 -19.25 13.20 -10.30
CA CYS A 445 -18.05 13.04 -9.48
C CYS A 445 -16.87 13.76 -10.12
N PHE A 446 -16.30 14.68 -9.36
CA PHE A 446 -15.07 15.36 -9.71
C PHE A 446 -13.91 14.68 -8.99
N ASN A 447 -12.75 14.61 -9.65
CA ASN A 447 -11.54 14.01 -9.10
C ASN A 447 -10.38 14.96 -9.35
N ASP A 448 -9.47 15.05 -8.40
CA ASP A 448 -8.22 15.78 -8.60
C ASP A 448 -7.07 15.20 -7.76
N SER A 449 -5.84 15.49 -8.16
CA SER A 449 -4.66 15.19 -7.36
C SER A 449 -3.57 16.25 -7.44
N SER A 450 -2.88 16.44 -6.32
CA SER A 450 -1.66 17.22 -6.19
C SER A 450 -0.51 16.35 -5.69
N GLN A 451 0.71 16.89 -5.63
CA GLN A 451 1.84 16.19 -5.03
C GLN A 451 1.68 15.94 -3.52
N SER A 452 0.78 16.67 -2.86
CA SER A 452 0.58 16.61 -1.41
C SER A 452 -0.65 15.80 -1.03
N ALA A 453 -1.71 15.80 -1.84
CA ALA A 453 -2.97 15.13 -1.54
C ALA A 453 -3.75 14.79 -2.82
N TYR A 454 -4.69 13.84 -2.72
CA TYR A 454 -5.63 13.51 -3.79
C TYR A 454 -7.03 13.36 -3.19
N GLY A 455 -8.06 13.64 -3.98
CA GLY A 455 -9.43 13.66 -3.47
C GLY A 455 -10.49 13.66 -4.55
N SER A 456 -11.73 13.44 -4.12
CA SER A 456 -12.91 13.39 -4.97
C SER A 456 -14.10 14.01 -4.26
N VAL A 457 -14.98 14.67 -5.01
CA VAL A 457 -16.26 15.20 -4.52
C VAL A 457 -17.39 14.81 -5.48
N VAL A 458 -18.55 14.50 -4.91
CA VAL A 458 -19.75 14.09 -5.64
C VAL A 458 -20.87 15.09 -5.40
N TYR A 459 -21.54 15.50 -6.48
CA TYR A 459 -22.73 16.34 -6.48
C TYR A 459 -23.91 15.58 -7.07
N LEU A 460 -25.10 15.89 -6.56
CA LEU A 460 -26.38 15.47 -7.12
C LEU A 460 -26.92 16.63 -7.94
N LYS A 461 -27.21 16.40 -9.21
CA LYS A 461 -27.88 17.33 -10.11
C LYS A 461 -29.30 16.83 -10.36
N PHE A 462 -30.27 17.73 -10.23
CA PHE A 462 -31.69 17.45 -10.41
C PHE A 462 -32.41 18.66 -11.01
N SER A 463 -33.51 18.43 -11.72
CA SER A 463 -34.33 19.51 -12.28
C SER A 463 -35.52 19.80 -11.38
N HIS A 464 -35.80 21.08 -11.17
CA HIS A 464 -36.89 21.58 -10.35
C HIS A 464 -37.52 22.80 -11.02
N LEU A 465 -38.81 22.71 -11.37
CA LEU A 465 -39.55 23.79 -12.05
C LEU A 465 -38.81 24.33 -13.29
N ASP A 466 -38.28 23.42 -14.11
CA ASP A 466 -37.45 23.71 -15.29
C ASP A 466 -36.08 24.40 -15.00
N GLU A 467 -35.73 24.62 -13.74
CA GLU A 467 -34.39 25.04 -13.31
C GLU A 467 -33.54 23.85 -12.85
N THR A 468 -32.30 23.77 -13.32
CA THR A 468 -31.35 22.76 -12.85
C THR A 468 -30.74 23.21 -11.53
N LYS A 469 -30.71 22.34 -10.52
CA LYS A 469 -30.07 22.59 -9.22
C LYS A 469 -29.07 21.50 -8.89
N THR A 470 -28.11 21.85 -8.04
CA THR A 470 -27.05 20.96 -7.60
C THR A 470 -26.94 20.95 -6.08
N ALA A 471 -26.62 19.79 -5.51
CA ALA A 471 -26.42 19.63 -4.08
C ALA A 471 -25.18 18.78 -3.77
N PHE A 472 -24.37 19.23 -2.81
CA PHE A 472 -23.20 18.49 -2.34
C PHE A 472 -23.61 17.16 -1.67
N VAL A 473 -23.11 16.03 -2.17
CA VAL A 473 -23.44 14.70 -1.65
C VAL A 473 -22.40 14.23 -0.63
N ILE A 474 -21.15 14.07 -1.08
CA ILE A 474 -20.04 13.53 -0.28
C ILE A 474 -18.70 13.94 -0.90
N SER A 475 -17.67 14.13 -0.08
CA SER A 475 -16.29 14.18 -0.55
C SER A 475 -15.37 13.31 0.31
N LYS A 476 -14.22 12.92 -0.27
CA LYS A 476 -13.15 12.24 0.45
C LYS A 476 -11.79 12.77 -0.01
N SER A 477 -10.88 12.86 0.94
CA SER A 477 -9.51 13.35 0.73
C SER A 477 -8.49 12.44 1.39
N ARG A 478 -7.33 12.27 0.76
CA ARG A 478 -6.20 11.51 1.29
C ARG A 478 -4.89 12.22 1.03
N VAL A 479 -3.97 12.11 1.98
CA VAL A 479 -2.60 12.63 1.81
C VAL A 479 -1.85 11.73 0.83
N ALA A 480 -1.03 12.33 -0.03
CA ALA A 480 -0.19 11.60 -0.96
C ALA A 480 0.81 10.69 -0.20
N PRO A 481 1.11 9.48 -0.69
CA PRO A 481 2.04 8.58 -0.01
C PRO A 481 3.45 9.18 0.09
N LEU A 482 4.13 8.94 1.22
CA LEU A 482 5.54 9.37 1.44
C LEU A 482 6.49 8.90 0.32
N LYS A 483 6.21 7.73 -0.26
CA LYS A 483 6.91 7.26 -1.45
C LYS A 483 6.39 8.04 -2.65
N LYS A 484 7.20 8.98 -3.16
CA LYS A 484 6.87 9.81 -4.33
C LYS A 484 6.32 8.97 -5.48
N LEU A 485 5.04 9.15 -5.75
CA LEU A 485 4.35 8.64 -6.94
C LEU A 485 4.32 9.75 -8.01
N SER A 486 4.22 9.36 -9.27
CA SER A 486 4.01 10.32 -10.37
C SER A 486 2.60 10.89 -10.30
N LEU A 487 2.42 12.14 -10.74
CA LEU A 487 1.09 12.79 -10.77
C LEU A 487 0.01 11.93 -11.45
N PRO A 488 0.24 11.27 -12.61
CA PRO A 488 -0.77 10.39 -13.22
C PRO A 488 -1.19 9.20 -12.35
N ARG A 489 -0.31 8.74 -11.45
CA ARG A 489 -0.68 7.67 -10.50
C ARG A 489 -1.53 8.19 -9.36
N LEU A 490 -1.33 9.45 -8.96
CA LEU A 490 -2.15 10.11 -7.95
C LEU A 490 -3.52 10.47 -8.53
N GLU A 491 -3.58 10.91 -9.79
CA GLU A 491 -4.82 11.12 -10.54
C GLU A 491 -5.61 9.81 -10.66
N LEU A 492 -4.96 8.71 -11.01
CA LEU A 492 -5.60 7.39 -11.03
C LEU A 492 -6.10 6.95 -9.64
N MET A 493 -5.42 7.37 -8.57
CA MET A 493 -5.88 7.10 -7.20
C MET A 493 -7.07 7.97 -6.80
N ALA A 494 -7.12 9.23 -7.24
CA ALA A 494 -8.28 10.11 -7.11
C ALA A 494 -9.47 9.53 -7.87
N ALA A 495 -9.29 9.13 -9.13
CA ALA A 495 -10.34 8.51 -9.93
C ALA A 495 -10.87 7.21 -9.30
N LEU A 496 -9.99 6.37 -8.76
CA LEU A 496 -10.41 5.18 -8.02
C LEU A 496 -11.24 5.53 -6.78
N LEU A 497 -10.87 6.60 -6.07
CA LEU A 497 -11.62 7.09 -4.93
C LEU A 497 -13.02 7.57 -5.37
N GLY A 498 -13.11 8.34 -6.45
CA GLY A 498 -14.37 8.81 -7.04
C GLY A 498 -15.28 7.67 -7.51
N ALA A 499 -14.73 6.71 -8.27
CA ALA A 499 -15.48 5.54 -8.74
C ALA A 499 -16.05 4.72 -7.57
N ARG A 500 -15.33 4.63 -6.44
CA ARG A 500 -15.83 3.98 -5.23
C ARG A 500 -16.93 4.78 -4.53
N LEU A 501 -16.85 6.11 -4.55
CA LEU A 501 -17.90 7.00 -4.03
C LEU A 501 -19.18 6.94 -4.86
N ILE A 502 -19.10 6.61 -6.15
CA ILE A 502 -20.28 6.42 -7.01
C ILE A 502 -20.84 4.99 -6.86
N ALA A 503 -20.01 3.96 -7.01
CA ALA A 503 -20.49 2.58 -7.19
C ALA A 503 -20.51 1.71 -5.92
N TRP A 504 -20.03 2.20 -4.76
CA TRP A 504 -20.16 1.58 -3.43
C TRP A 504 -20.06 0.04 -3.38
N LYS A 505 -18.95 -0.53 -3.88
CA LYS A 505 -18.64 -1.98 -3.80
C LYS A 505 -17.15 -2.22 -3.55
N THR A 506 -16.84 -3.28 -2.81
CA THR A 506 -15.51 -3.70 -2.34
C THR A 506 -14.68 -4.46 -3.38
N PHE A 507 -13.36 -4.49 -3.13
CA PHE A 507 -12.22 -4.62 -4.06
C PHE A 507 -12.05 -5.92 -4.87
N VAL A 508 -11.48 -5.78 -6.09
CA VAL A 508 -10.74 -6.79 -6.87
C VAL A 508 -9.42 -6.17 -7.39
N GLN A 509 -8.38 -7.00 -7.50
CA GLN A 509 -7.01 -6.60 -7.85
C GLN A 509 -6.84 -6.23 -9.34
N ASN A 510 -7.25 -5.03 -9.76
CA ASN A 510 -6.74 -4.26 -10.90
C ASN A 510 -7.46 -2.89 -10.96
N ARG A 511 -6.80 -1.79 -10.54
CA ARG A 511 -7.46 -0.48 -10.35
C ARG A 511 -8.12 0.08 -11.61
N VAL A 512 -7.52 -0.17 -12.78
CA VAL A 512 -8.08 0.29 -14.06
C VAL A 512 -9.31 -0.54 -14.42
N ALA A 513 -9.25 -1.87 -14.25
CA ALA A 513 -10.42 -2.72 -14.47
C ALA A 513 -11.56 -2.40 -13.49
N GLU A 514 -11.24 -2.13 -12.21
CA GLU A 514 -12.23 -1.72 -11.21
C GLU A 514 -12.92 -0.40 -11.59
N ILE A 515 -12.15 0.58 -12.08
CA ILE A 515 -12.69 1.84 -12.58
C ILE A 515 -13.58 1.59 -13.80
N GLN A 516 -13.11 0.82 -14.80
CA GLN A 516 -13.87 0.52 -16.02
C GLN A 516 -15.14 -0.32 -15.75
N GLU A 517 -15.11 -1.19 -14.74
CA GLU A 517 -16.28 -1.96 -14.29
C GLU A 517 -17.32 -1.07 -13.61
N LYS A 518 -16.88 -0.06 -12.85
CA LYS A 518 -17.76 0.82 -12.06
C LYS A 518 -18.27 2.04 -12.82
N THR A 519 -17.44 2.58 -13.70
CA THR A 519 -17.70 3.78 -14.47
C THR A 519 -17.25 3.53 -15.91
N PRO A 520 -18.19 3.38 -16.86
CA PRO A 520 -17.82 3.08 -18.24
C PRO A 520 -17.17 4.33 -18.88
N PRO A 521 -16.27 4.20 -19.87
CA PRO A 521 -15.50 5.33 -20.39
C PRO A 521 -16.34 6.48 -20.95
N GLU A 522 -17.56 6.20 -21.41
CA GLU A 522 -18.47 7.13 -22.07
C GLU A 522 -19.03 8.20 -21.11
N VAL A 523 -18.97 7.97 -19.79
CA VAL A 523 -19.44 8.94 -18.78
C VAL A 523 -18.32 9.88 -18.29
N TRP A 524 -17.10 9.77 -18.84
CA TRP A 524 -15.96 10.57 -18.41
C TRP A 524 -15.82 11.84 -19.23
N ASN A 525 -15.75 12.98 -18.54
CA ASN A 525 -15.56 14.29 -19.15
C ASN A 525 -14.36 15.01 -18.55
N HIS A 526 -13.70 15.85 -19.34
CA HIS A 526 -12.63 16.72 -18.86
C HIS A 526 -13.21 17.96 -18.16
N CYS A 527 -12.71 18.27 -16.97
CA CYS A 527 -13.06 19.49 -16.22
C CYS A 527 -11.81 20.36 -16.04
N PRO A 528 -11.80 21.63 -16.48
CA PRO A 528 -10.70 22.55 -16.22
C PRO A 528 -10.38 22.69 -14.73
N GLY A 529 -9.09 22.80 -14.38
CA GLY A 529 -8.64 22.81 -12.98
C GLY A 529 -9.17 23.97 -12.13
N CYS A 530 -9.38 25.16 -12.72
CA CYS A 530 -9.94 26.33 -12.02
C CYS A 530 -11.42 26.15 -11.63
N GLU A 531 -12.14 25.29 -12.34
CA GLU A 531 -13.57 25.00 -12.14
C GLU A 531 -13.80 23.66 -11.43
N ASN A 532 -12.74 22.85 -11.26
CA ASN A 532 -12.82 21.56 -10.59
C ASN A 532 -12.87 21.73 -9.06
N PRO A 533 -14.00 21.42 -8.39
CA PRO A 533 -14.10 21.54 -6.93
C PRO A 533 -13.17 20.60 -6.18
N SER A 534 -12.70 19.50 -6.80
CA SER A 534 -11.70 18.62 -6.20
C SER A 534 -10.32 19.27 -6.06
N ASP A 535 -9.99 20.29 -6.86
CA ASP A 535 -8.73 21.06 -6.69
C ASP A 535 -8.67 21.76 -5.32
N LYS A 536 -9.83 22.15 -4.79
CA LYS A 536 -9.93 22.68 -3.41
C LYS A 536 -9.55 21.64 -2.37
N ILE A 537 -9.84 20.36 -2.61
CA ILE A 537 -9.49 19.25 -1.72
C ILE A 537 -7.98 18.97 -1.76
N THR A 538 -7.36 19.06 -2.93
CA THR A 538 -5.95 18.68 -3.11
C THR A 538 -4.98 19.77 -2.69
N ARG A 539 -5.39 21.04 -2.80
CA ARG A 539 -4.61 22.21 -2.35
C ARG A 539 -4.98 22.67 -0.93
N GLY A 540 -6.21 22.38 -0.51
CA GLY A 540 -6.79 22.81 0.75
C GLY A 540 -7.28 24.27 0.72
N LEU A 541 -8.27 24.58 1.56
CA LEU A 541 -8.91 25.89 1.63
C LEU A 541 -9.07 26.35 3.09
N SER A 542 -8.94 27.66 3.34
CA SER A 542 -9.24 28.25 4.66
C SER A 542 -10.75 28.24 4.93
N VAL A 543 -11.16 28.19 6.19
CA VAL A 543 -12.60 28.20 6.56
C VAL A 543 -13.30 29.45 6.02
N LYS A 544 -12.65 30.62 6.12
CA LYS A 544 -13.20 31.90 5.61
C LYS A 544 -13.49 31.87 4.11
N ASN A 545 -12.62 31.24 3.33
CA ASN A 545 -12.83 31.10 1.89
C ASN A 545 -13.85 29.99 1.60
N LEU A 546 -13.82 28.89 2.37
CA LEU A 546 -14.74 27.76 2.22
C LEU A 546 -16.20 28.16 2.43
N VAL A 547 -16.48 29.02 3.41
CA VAL A 547 -17.84 29.50 3.69
C VAL A 547 -18.49 30.16 2.45
N ASN A 548 -17.71 30.88 1.64
CA ASN A 548 -18.23 31.65 0.50
C ASN A 548 -17.95 30.99 -0.87
N ASP A 549 -17.34 29.79 -0.91
CA ASP A 549 -16.92 29.15 -2.16
C ASP A 549 -18.10 28.45 -2.85
N GLN A 550 -18.66 29.09 -3.87
CA GLN A 550 -19.81 28.58 -4.61
C GLN A 550 -19.49 27.30 -5.40
N VAL A 551 -18.25 27.18 -5.92
CA VAL A 551 -17.82 26.00 -6.68
C VAL A 551 -17.75 24.77 -5.77
N TRP A 552 -17.29 24.94 -4.53
CA TRP A 552 -17.28 23.85 -3.55
C TRP A 552 -18.69 23.39 -3.15
N TRP A 553 -19.63 24.31 -2.91
CA TRP A 553 -20.96 23.93 -2.42
C TRP A 553 -21.93 23.49 -3.52
N HIS A 554 -21.81 24.05 -4.72
CA HIS A 554 -22.76 23.86 -5.82
C HIS A 554 -22.14 23.23 -7.07
N GLY A 555 -20.82 22.98 -7.07
CA GLY A 555 -20.13 22.56 -8.29
C GLY A 555 -19.95 23.72 -9.27
N PRO A 556 -19.36 23.45 -10.45
CA PRO A 556 -19.10 24.50 -11.43
C PRO A 556 -20.39 25.04 -12.07
N PRO A 557 -20.43 26.33 -12.50
CA PRO A 557 -21.65 26.97 -13.01
C PRO A 557 -22.29 26.27 -14.21
N TRP A 558 -21.48 25.65 -15.09
CA TRP A 558 -21.99 24.90 -16.23
C TRP A 558 -22.72 23.62 -15.83
N LEU A 559 -22.58 23.14 -14.60
CA LEU A 559 -23.37 22.02 -14.09
C LEU A 559 -24.86 22.39 -13.93
N ILE A 560 -25.13 23.68 -13.79
CA ILE A 560 -26.46 24.29 -13.62
C ILE A 560 -27.02 24.78 -14.97
N GLN A 561 -26.16 25.17 -15.91
CA GLN A 561 -26.58 25.67 -17.22
C GLN A 561 -26.85 24.49 -18.18
N GLN A 562 -27.98 24.50 -18.91
CA GLN A 562 -28.29 23.51 -19.94
C GLN A 562 -27.31 23.52 -21.13
N ASP A 563 -26.35 24.45 -21.14
CA ASP A 563 -25.33 24.59 -22.17
C ASP A 563 -24.22 23.55 -21.96
N THR A 564 -24.37 22.42 -22.65
CA THR A 564 -23.33 21.38 -22.81
C THR A 564 -22.24 21.81 -23.80
N SER A 565 -22.03 23.11 -24.03
CA SER A 565 -21.03 23.63 -24.96
C SER A 565 -19.57 23.39 -24.51
N CYS A 566 -19.33 23.03 -23.24
CA CYS A 566 -18.03 22.52 -22.77
C CYS A 566 -17.90 20.98 -22.91
N VAL A 567 -18.99 20.28 -23.27
CA VAL A 567 -18.98 18.88 -23.68
C VAL A 567 -18.60 18.85 -25.16
N SER A 568 -17.33 19.01 -25.47
CA SER A 568 -16.88 18.72 -26.83
C SER A 568 -17.09 17.22 -27.05
N SER A 569 -18.15 16.86 -27.77
CA SER A 569 -18.29 15.54 -28.37
C SER A 569 -17.01 15.26 -29.14
N TYR A 570 -16.22 14.28 -28.68
CA TYR A 570 -15.15 13.75 -29.50
C TYR A 570 -15.79 13.10 -30.72
N ASP A 571 -15.62 13.72 -31.89
CA ASP A 571 -16.00 13.13 -33.16
C ASP A 571 -15.39 11.72 -33.28
N HIS A 572 -16.23 10.72 -33.54
CA HIS A 572 -15.84 9.33 -33.78
C HIS A 572 -15.16 9.12 -35.15
N SER A 573 -14.30 10.04 -35.59
CA SER A 573 -13.30 9.75 -36.61
C SER A 573 -12.03 9.29 -35.89
N ASP A 574 -11.68 8.01 -36.04
CA ASP A 574 -10.52 7.34 -35.43
C ASP A 574 -9.36 8.32 -35.10
N PRO A 575 -9.08 8.60 -33.81
CA PRO A 575 -7.96 9.46 -33.46
C PRO A 575 -6.66 8.66 -33.48
N ASP A 576 -5.71 9.15 -34.27
CA ASP A 576 -4.30 8.82 -34.22
C ASP A 576 -3.79 8.90 -32.74
N PRO A 577 -3.03 7.92 -32.18
CA PRO A 577 -2.76 7.83 -30.74
C PRO A 577 -1.81 8.89 -30.13
N LEU A 578 -1.73 10.12 -30.66
CA LEU A 578 -0.64 11.05 -30.38
C LEU A 578 -0.96 12.55 -30.35
N SER A 579 -2.20 12.95 -30.03
CA SER A 579 -2.51 14.36 -29.74
C SER A 579 -3.06 14.54 -28.33
N ILE A 580 -2.18 14.74 -27.34
CA ILE A 580 -2.54 15.41 -26.08
C ILE A 580 -1.98 16.83 -26.15
N ALA A 581 -2.88 17.77 -25.94
CA ALA A 581 -2.77 19.21 -26.13
C ALA A 581 -1.57 19.85 -25.44
N SER A 582 -0.98 20.79 -26.16
CA SER A 582 -0.01 21.79 -25.73
C SER A 582 -0.54 22.65 -24.60
N GLU A 583 0.17 22.72 -23.47
CA GLU A 583 0.03 23.80 -22.49
C GLU A 583 0.45 25.13 -23.13
N GLU A 584 -0.49 26.06 -23.25
CA GLU A 584 -0.18 27.46 -23.58
C GLU A 584 0.64 28.06 -22.43
N ARG A 585 1.93 28.33 -22.68
CA ARG A 585 2.75 29.16 -21.79
C ARG A 585 2.67 30.60 -22.26
N ILE A 586 2.22 31.47 -21.36
CA ILE A 586 2.36 32.92 -21.47
C ILE A 586 3.86 33.22 -21.61
N ILE A 587 4.26 33.73 -22.77
CA ILE A 587 5.63 34.16 -23.05
C ILE A 587 5.77 35.60 -22.53
N THR A 588 6.34 35.76 -21.35
CA THR A 588 6.90 37.05 -20.93
C THR A 588 8.20 37.25 -21.72
N LEU A 589 8.20 38.20 -22.67
CA LEU A 589 9.39 38.64 -23.39
C LEU A 589 10.40 39.24 -22.40
N ALA A 590 11.41 38.45 -22.02
CA ALA A 590 12.61 38.93 -21.36
C ALA A 590 13.77 38.85 -22.36
N THR A 591 14.40 40.00 -22.59
CA THR A 591 15.51 40.23 -23.51
C THR A 591 16.72 39.36 -23.15
N SER A 592 17.34 38.82 -24.19
CA SER A 592 18.35 37.76 -24.19
C SER A 592 19.66 38.09 -23.47
N ALA A 593 20.10 37.17 -22.61
CA ALA A 593 21.49 36.73 -22.57
C ALA A 593 21.49 35.25 -22.99
N GLU A 594 22.29 34.89 -24.00
CA GLU A 594 22.36 33.54 -24.59
C GLU A 594 22.67 32.47 -23.53
N SER A 595 21.64 31.90 -22.94
CA SER A 595 21.72 30.64 -22.20
C SER A 595 21.08 29.57 -23.08
N VAL A 596 21.87 28.56 -23.46
CA VAL A 596 21.35 27.42 -24.21
C VAL A 596 20.53 26.57 -23.23
N GLU A 597 19.23 26.84 -23.15
CA GLU A 597 18.35 26.03 -22.32
C GLU A 597 18.21 24.61 -22.90
N PRO A 598 18.26 23.57 -22.04
CA PRO A 598 17.99 22.20 -22.47
C PRO A 598 16.57 22.05 -23.02
N VAL A 599 16.42 21.33 -24.15
CA VAL A 599 15.12 20.96 -24.74
C VAL A 599 14.25 20.14 -23.76
N LEU A 600 14.86 19.45 -22.80
CA LEU A 600 14.16 18.69 -21.74
C LEU A 600 14.91 18.79 -20.41
N ASP A 601 14.20 18.78 -19.29
CA ASP A 601 14.85 18.71 -17.99
C ASP A 601 15.42 17.29 -17.72
N ILE A 602 16.75 17.17 -17.63
CA ILE A 602 17.46 15.92 -17.31
C ILE A 602 16.99 15.32 -15.99
N GLN A 603 16.65 16.14 -14.98
CA GLN A 603 16.32 15.66 -13.63
C GLN A 603 15.01 14.86 -13.59
N LYS A 604 14.17 14.96 -14.64
CA LYS A 604 12.94 14.19 -14.79
C LYS A 604 13.18 12.74 -15.24
N PHE A 605 14.41 12.38 -15.61
CA PHE A 605 14.75 11.07 -16.15
C PHE A 605 15.75 10.32 -15.26
N SER A 606 15.29 9.23 -14.63
CA SER A 606 16.14 8.32 -13.85
C SER A 606 16.90 7.30 -14.70
N ASN A 607 16.70 7.30 -16.02
CA ASN A 607 17.30 6.34 -16.95
C ASN A 607 17.72 7.03 -18.25
N LEU A 608 19.01 6.95 -18.59
CA LEU A 608 19.59 7.52 -19.80
C LEU A 608 18.90 7.02 -21.08
N HIS A 609 18.55 5.73 -21.18
CA HIS A 609 17.83 5.23 -22.36
C HIS A 609 16.44 5.84 -22.52
N LYS A 610 15.76 6.15 -21.40
CA LYS A 610 14.46 6.82 -21.45
C LYS A 610 14.63 8.27 -21.90
N LEU A 611 15.64 8.98 -21.39
CA LEU A 611 16.00 10.32 -21.83
C LEU A 611 16.30 10.34 -23.34
N LEU A 612 17.18 9.47 -23.82
CA LEU A 612 17.58 9.41 -25.24
C LEU A 612 16.41 9.09 -26.17
N ARG A 613 15.52 8.16 -25.79
CA ARG A 613 14.33 7.83 -26.59
C ARG A 613 13.36 8.99 -26.66
N VAL A 614 13.09 9.66 -25.54
CA VAL A 614 12.20 10.83 -25.51
C VAL A 614 12.79 11.97 -26.33
N THR A 615 14.08 12.28 -26.18
CA THR A 615 14.76 13.29 -27.00
C THR A 615 14.75 12.93 -28.48
N ALA A 616 14.94 11.66 -28.84
CA ALA A 616 14.89 11.21 -30.23
C ALA A 616 13.48 11.31 -30.84
N TYR A 617 12.43 10.99 -30.08
CA TYR A 617 11.04 11.20 -30.52
C TYR A 617 10.72 12.68 -30.69
N VAL A 618 11.21 13.55 -29.79
CA VAL A 618 11.06 15.01 -29.93
C VAL A 618 11.77 15.51 -31.20
N PHE A 619 12.99 15.04 -31.47
CA PHE A 619 13.71 15.40 -32.71
C PHE A 619 13.00 14.88 -33.96
N ARG A 620 12.45 13.67 -33.92
CA ARG A 620 11.65 13.13 -35.02
C ARG A 620 10.38 13.93 -35.25
N PHE A 621 9.68 14.32 -34.18
CA PHE A 621 8.51 15.18 -34.26
C PHE A 621 8.88 16.50 -34.94
N VAL A 622 9.94 17.19 -34.48
CA VAL A 622 10.42 18.43 -35.10
C VAL A 622 10.78 18.24 -36.58
N LYS A 623 11.40 17.11 -36.94
CA LYS A 623 11.72 16.79 -38.33
C LYS A 623 10.46 16.57 -39.17
N ASN A 624 9.51 15.77 -38.70
CA ASN A 624 8.27 15.46 -39.39
C ASN A 624 7.35 16.69 -39.51
N SER A 625 7.43 17.64 -38.58
CA SER A 625 6.69 18.91 -38.66
C SER A 625 7.32 19.90 -39.65
N ARG A 626 8.56 19.66 -40.11
CA ARG A 626 9.31 20.54 -41.02
C ARG A 626 9.56 19.93 -42.41
N SER A 627 9.16 18.69 -42.64
CA SER A 627 9.45 17.94 -43.87
C SER A 627 8.22 17.16 -44.33
N GLU A 628 7.99 17.12 -45.65
CA GLU A 628 6.88 16.38 -46.24
C GLU A 628 7.07 14.85 -46.15
N GLU A 629 8.32 14.38 -46.07
CA GLU A 629 8.63 12.96 -45.84
C GLU A 629 8.57 12.60 -44.35
N LYS A 630 7.46 11.98 -43.95
CA LYS A 630 7.22 11.58 -42.56
C LYS A 630 7.90 10.26 -42.23
N THR A 631 8.76 10.28 -41.22
CA THR A 631 9.34 9.06 -40.64
C THR A 631 8.39 8.45 -39.61
N VAL A 632 7.95 7.20 -39.85
CA VAL A 632 6.95 6.46 -39.04
C VAL A 632 7.56 5.13 -38.55
N GLY A 633 7.14 4.64 -37.37
CA GLY A 633 7.61 3.37 -36.81
C GLY A 633 8.62 3.52 -35.66
N HIS A 634 9.43 2.48 -35.39
CA HIS A 634 10.38 2.49 -34.28
C HIS A 634 11.54 3.49 -34.47
N LEU A 635 12.13 3.97 -33.37
CA LEU A 635 13.29 4.87 -33.41
C LEU A 635 14.49 4.20 -34.07
N SER A 636 15.11 4.89 -35.03
CA SER A 636 16.35 4.44 -35.65
C SER A 636 17.53 4.65 -34.69
N THR A 637 18.58 3.88 -34.89
CA THR A 637 19.85 4.02 -34.16
C THR A 637 20.50 5.39 -34.39
N GLN A 638 20.28 6.00 -35.56
CA GLN A 638 20.80 7.32 -35.88
C GLN A 638 20.12 8.41 -35.05
N GLU A 639 18.80 8.35 -34.86
CA GLU A 639 18.06 9.32 -34.04
C GLU A 639 18.42 9.24 -32.56
N LEU A 640 18.64 8.03 -32.04
CA LEU A 640 19.13 7.83 -30.67
C LEU A 640 20.57 8.33 -30.50
N SER A 641 21.42 8.18 -31.52
CA SER A 641 22.77 8.72 -31.50
C SER A 641 22.74 10.25 -31.48
N SER A 642 21.94 10.88 -32.34
CA SER A 642 21.79 12.34 -32.39
C SER A 642 21.25 12.92 -31.09
N ALA A 643 20.27 12.25 -30.46
CA ALA A 643 19.80 12.60 -29.12
C ALA A 643 20.91 12.56 -28.07
N MET A 644 21.79 11.56 -28.13
CA MET A 644 22.91 11.44 -27.20
C MET A 644 23.99 12.50 -27.43
N ASP A 645 24.29 12.83 -28.69
CA ASP A 645 25.26 13.87 -29.04
C ASP A 645 24.79 15.25 -28.57
N TYR A 646 23.49 15.52 -28.65
CA TYR A 646 22.88 16.74 -28.13
C TYR A 646 23.13 16.90 -26.62
N TRP A 647 22.85 15.87 -25.82
CA TRP A 647 23.04 15.92 -24.37
C TRP A 647 24.50 16.06 -23.95
N ILE A 648 25.43 15.41 -24.67
CA ILE A 648 26.87 15.55 -24.41
C ILE A 648 27.31 17.00 -24.68
N LYS A 649 26.95 17.56 -25.84
CA LYS A 649 27.32 18.94 -26.21
C LYS A 649 26.75 19.95 -25.23
N LEU A 650 25.51 19.75 -24.80
CA LEU A 650 24.87 20.63 -23.82
C LEU A 650 25.54 20.56 -22.45
N SER A 651 25.85 19.35 -21.96
CA SER A 651 26.54 19.19 -20.68
C SER A 651 27.95 19.78 -20.70
N GLN A 652 28.66 19.67 -21.83
CA GLN A 652 29.97 20.31 -22.02
C GLN A 652 29.84 21.83 -22.00
N PHE A 653 28.85 22.39 -22.70
CA PHE A 653 28.60 23.83 -22.71
C PHE A 653 28.22 24.38 -21.33
N GLN A 654 27.39 23.67 -20.56
CA GLN A 654 27.01 24.09 -19.21
C GLN A 654 28.17 24.07 -18.21
N CYS A 655 29.10 23.11 -18.34
CA CYS A 655 30.20 22.96 -17.38
C CYS A 655 31.45 23.76 -17.75
N PHE A 656 31.67 24.04 -19.04
CA PHE A 656 32.91 24.62 -19.57
C PHE A 656 32.64 25.71 -20.62
N SER A 657 31.58 26.52 -20.42
CA SER A 657 31.15 27.56 -21.37
C SER A 657 32.26 28.55 -21.70
N ASN A 658 33.00 28.99 -20.68
CA ASN A 658 34.06 29.99 -20.82
C ASN A 658 35.23 29.43 -21.63
N GLU A 659 35.66 28.20 -21.35
CA GLU A 659 36.72 27.52 -22.07
C GLU A 659 36.30 27.22 -23.52
N ILE A 660 35.07 26.76 -23.75
CA ILE A 660 34.54 26.49 -25.10
C ILE A 660 34.45 27.78 -25.92
N ASN A 661 34.04 28.89 -25.32
CA ASN A 661 33.97 30.19 -26.00
C ASN A 661 35.38 30.76 -26.27
N CYS A 662 36.33 30.60 -25.36
CA CYS A 662 37.74 30.94 -25.59
C CYS A 662 38.33 30.14 -26.76
N ILE A 663 38.10 28.82 -26.80
CA ILE A 663 38.60 27.94 -27.87
C ILE A 663 37.91 28.27 -29.21
N LYS A 664 36.60 28.54 -29.24
CA LYS A 664 35.87 28.95 -30.47
C LYS A 664 36.37 30.29 -31.03
N CYS A 665 36.79 31.20 -30.15
CA CYS A 665 37.30 32.52 -30.52
C CYS A 665 38.83 32.58 -30.68
N ASN A 666 39.54 31.45 -30.69
CA ASN A 666 41.01 31.37 -30.77
C ASN A 666 41.76 32.17 -29.67
N LYS A 667 41.19 32.26 -28.47
CA LYS A 667 41.79 32.93 -27.30
C LYS A 667 42.35 31.90 -26.30
N CYS A 668 43.45 32.25 -25.63
CA CYS A 668 44.03 31.42 -24.58
C CYS A 668 43.06 31.22 -23.41
N ILE A 669 42.96 29.99 -22.92
CA ILE A 669 42.17 29.63 -21.74
C ILE A 669 42.81 30.25 -20.49
N ASP A 670 42.00 30.63 -19.51
CA ASP A 670 42.46 31.20 -18.24
C ASP A 670 43.29 30.18 -17.43
N LYS A 671 44.40 30.63 -16.83
CA LYS A 671 45.31 29.82 -15.99
C LYS A 671 44.63 29.21 -14.76
N SER A 672 43.50 29.76 -14.33
CA SER A 672 42.68 29.27 -13.22
C SER A 672 41.77 28.09 -13.59
N SER A 673 41.58 27.80 -14.88
CA SER A 673 40.75 26.68 -15.32
C SER A 673 41.45 25.34 -15.09
N LYS A 674 40.71 24.36 -14.59
CA LYS A 674 41.17 22.97 -14.43
C LYS A 674 41.53 22.30 -15.76
N LEU A 675 41.09 22.87 -16.88
CA LEU A 675 41.37 22.41 -18.24
C LEU A 675 42.62 23.08 -18.87
N TYR A 676 43.17 24.13 -18.25
CA TYR A 676 44.33 24.86 -18.77
C TYR A 676 45.56 23.96 -18.98
N GLY A 677 45.83 23.08 -18.01
CA GLY A 677 46.94 22.12 -18.08
C GLY A 677 46.73 20.94 -19.04
N LEU A 678 45.58 20.86 -19.71
CA LEU A 678 45.18 19.75 -20.60
C LEU A 678 45.03 20.18 -22.08
N ASN A 679 45.36 21.43 -22.41
CA ASN A 679 45.33 22.03 -23.76
C ASN A 679 44.18 21.52 -24.68
N PRO A 680 42.90 21.80 -24.34
CA PRO A 680 41.74 21.20 -24.97
C PRO A 680 41.54 21.68 -26.42
N LYS A 681 41.19 20.78 -27.34
CA LYS A 681 40.79 21.07 -28.72
C LYS A 681 39.35 20.61 -28.98
N ILE A 682 38.60 21.34 -29.82
CA ILE A 682 37.25 20.94 -30.24
C ILE A 682 37.40 19.96 -31.42
N ASP A 683 37.06 18.69 -31.19
CA ASP A 683 36.98 17.66 -32.23
C ASP A 683 35.59 17.66 -32.88
N GLU A 684 35.50 17.34 -34.18
CA GLU A 684 34.24 17.33 -34.92
C GLU A 684 33.39 16.08 -34.72
N LYS A 685 33.87 14.99 -34.08
CA LYS A 685 33.03 13.85 -33.63
C LYS A 685 33.81 12.85 -32.75
N GLY A 686 33.45 12.74 -31.46
CA GLY A 686 33.99 11.71 -30.55
C GLY A 686 32.93 10.97 -29.73
N LYS A 687 32.84 9.64 -29.86
CA LYS A 687 32.05 8.73 -28.99
C LYS A 687 32.81 7.43 -28.74
N GLU A 688 32.76 6.96 -27.49
CA GLU A 688 33.52 5.81 -26.95
C GLU A 688 32.84 4.44 -27.24
N ILE A 689 33.64 3.41 -27.56
CA ILE A 689 33.19 2.06 -27.95
C ILE A 689 32.97 1.18 -26.70
N SER A 690 31.88 0.40 -26.67
CA SER A 690 31.72 -0.72 -25.72
C SER A 690 31.81 -2.04 -26.48
N ALA A 691 32.47 -3.04 -25.90
CA ALA A 691 32.80 -4.29 -26.60
C ALA A 691 31.53 -5.11 -26.97
N PRO A 692 31.50 -5.76 -28.15
CA PRO A 692 30.46 -6.73 -28.47
C PRO A 692 30.49 -7.91 -27.48
N LEU A 693 29.32 -8.45 -27.14
CA LEU A 693 29.23 -9.67 -26.32
C LEU A 693 29.95 -10.81 -27.06
N PRO A 694 30.71 -11.68 -26.37
CA PRO A 694 31.36 -12.82 -27.02
C PRO A 694 30.35 -13.66 -27.81
N PRO A 695 30.70 -14.18 -29.01
CA PRO A 695 29.81 -15.05 -29.78
C PRO A 695 29.34 -16.27 -28.97
N ASP A 696 30.20 -16.75 -28.07
CA ASP A 696 29.94 -17.76 -27.04
C ASP A 696 28.70 -17.46 -26.14
N ARG A 697 28.15 -16.24 -26.15
CA ARG A 697 26.95 -15.83 -25.38
C ARG A 697 25.69 -15.64 -26.22
N VAL A 698 25.79 -15.67 -27.55
CA VAL A 698 24.70 -15.29 -28.47
C VAL A 698 24.39 -16.41 -29.45
N GLU A 699 25.36 -17.29 -29.73
CA GLU A 699 25.16 -18.47 -30.57
C GLU A 699 24.37 -19.58 -29.86
N LYS A 700 23.49 -20.24 -30.61
CA LYS A 700 22.68 -21.36 -30.13
C LYS A 700 23.60 -22.48 -29.66
N SER A 701 23.57 -22.77 -28.37
CA SER A 701 24.37 -23.80 -27.72
C SER A 701 23.50 -24.63 -26.77
N GLN A 702 24.00 -25.81 -26.39
CA GLN A 702 23.32 -26.62 -25.39
C GLN A 702 23.33 -25.92 -24.02
N PRO A 703 22.31 -26.15 -23.17
CA PRO A 703 22.33 -25.62 -21.80
C PRO A 703 23.63 -25.98 -21.09
N PHE A 704 24.25 -25.01 -20.44
CA PHE A 704 25.54 -25.11 -19.74
C PHE A 704 26.79 -25.40 -20.59
N GLU A 705 26.71 -25.45 -21.93
CA GLU A 705 27.89 -25.57 -22.80
C GLU A 705 28.88 -24.41 -22.60
N VAL A 706 28.36 -23.19 -22.41
CA VAL A 706 29.11 -22.01 -21.96
C VAL A 706 28.60 -21.60 -20.59
N SER A 707 29.45 -21.72 -19.57
CA SER A 707 29.08 -21.55 -18.16
C SER A 707 29.93 -20.52 -17.44
N GLY A 708 29.31 -19.77 -16.53
CA GLY A 708 29.97 -18.86 -15.58
C GLY A 708 29.96 -19.46 -14.18
N ILE A 709 31.02 -19.21 -13.41
CA ILE A 709 31.19 -19.71 -12.03
C ILE A 709 31.39 -18.55 -11.06
N ASP A 710 30.68 -18.57 -9.94
CA ASP A 710 30.87 -17.65 -8.82
C ASP A 710 30.59 -18.34 -7.48
N PHE A 711 31.13 -17.80 -6.38
CA PHE A 711 30.87 -18.30 -5.02
C PHE A 711 30.00 -17.32 -4.22
N ALA A 712 29.00 -17.85 -3.51
CA ALA A 712 28.18 -17.09 -2.57
C ALA A 712 28.38 -17.62 -1.14
N GLY A 713 28.76 -16.75 -0.20
CA GLY A 713 28.96 -17.12 1.20
C GLY A 713 29.81 -16.09 1.96
N PRO A 714 30.11 -16.33 3.25
CA PRO A 714 29.85 -17.57 4.00
C PRO A 714 28.41 -17.66 4.54
N LEU A 715 27.86 -18.88 4.54
CA LEU A 715 26.68 -19.26 5.33
C LEU A 715 27.14 -20.03 6.57
N ILE A 716 26.41 -19.91 7.68
CA ILE A 716 26.75 -20.55 8.95
C ILE A 716 25.70 -21.63 9.23
N LEU A 717 26.17 -22.87 9.36
CA LEU A 717 25.34 -24.02 9.74
C LEU A 717 25.03 -24.01 11.26
N ARG A 718 24.06 -24.82 11.68
CA ARG A 718 23.65 -24.96 13.09
C ARG A 718 24.79 -25.38 14.04
N ASP A 719 25.80 -26.07 13.53
CA ASP A 719 27.01 -26.49 14.25
C ASP A 719 28.11 -25.40 14.30
N GLY A 720 27.86 -24.22 13.72
CA GLY A 720 28.84 -23.13 13.62
C GLY A 720 29.80 -23.26 12.43
N SER A 721 29.71 -24.33 11.63
CA SER A 721 30.55 -24.55 10.47
C SER A 721 30.23 -23.56 9.34
N LYS A 722 31.27 -23.01 8.71
CA LYS A 722 31.12 -22.11 7.55
C LYS A 722 31.00 -22.93 6.28
N VAL A 723 29.95 -22.70 5.51
CA VAL A 723 29.73 -23.30 4.20
C VAL A 723 29.56 -22.24 3.11
N TYR A 724 29.80 -22.62 1.87
CA TYR A 724 29.74 -21.74 0.70
C TYR A 724 28.91 -22.39 -0.39
N ILE A 725 28.35 -21.57 -1.28
CA ILE A 725 27.57 -22.04 -2.43
C ILE A 725 28.41 -21.79 -3.68
N ALA A 726 28.71 -22.84 -4.43
CA ALA A 726 29.23 -22.75 -5.79
C ALA A 726 28.03 -22.57 -6.75
N LEU A 727 27.99 -21.43 -7.43
CA LEU A 727 26.96 -21.10 -8.40
C LEU A 727 27.53 -21.29 -9.81
N PHE A 728 26.90 -22.19 -10.57
CA PHE A 728 27.12 -22.36 -12.00
C PHE A 728 25.96 -21.73 -12.76
N THR A 729 26.22 -20.95 -13.79
CA THR A 729 25.15 -20.38 -14.62
C THR A 729 25.44 -20.49 -16.11
N CYS A 730 24.42 -20.85 -16.88
CA CYS A 730 24.52 -20.90 -18.33
C CYS A 730 24.47 -19.49 -18.93
N ALA A 731 25.41 -19.18 -19.84
CA ALA A 731 25.49 -17.89 -20.49
C ALA A 731 24.28 -17.57 -21.39
N VAL A 732 23.73 -18.59 -22.07
CA VAL A 732 22.68 -18.49 -23.10
C VAL A 732 21.27 -18.66 -22.51
N THR A 733 21.00 -19.78 -21.82
CA THR A 733 19.66 -20.05 -21.25
C THR A 733 19.43 -19.36 -19.90
N ARG A 734 20.49 -18.77 -19.32
CA ARG A 734 20.48 -18.14 -17.99
C ARG A 734 20.08 -19.12 -16.86
N GLY A 735 20.06 -20.43 -17.12
CA GLY A 735 19.84 -21.45 -16.09
C GLY A 735 20.91 -21.38 -15.00
N ILE A 736 20.55 -21.80 -13.79
CA ILE A 736 21.48 -21.89 -12.67
C ILE A 736 21.57 -23.33 -12.14
N HIS A 737 22.72 -23.67 -11.57
CA HIS A 737 22.95 -24.89 -10.82
C HIS A 737 23.74 -24.53 -9.56
N LEU A 738 23.28 -25.00 -8.40
CA LEU A 738 23.81 -24.64 -7.09
C LEU A 738 24.37 -25.87 -6.37
N GLU A 739 25.61 -25.76 -5.88
CA GLU A 739 26.26 -26.82 -5.12
C GLU A 739 26.76 -26.26 -3.79
N LEU A 740 26.46 -26.96 -2.68
CA LEU A 740 26.91 -26.59 -1.35
C LEU A 740 28.30 -27.19 -1.06
N ILE A 741 29.27 -26.37 -0.70
CA ILE A 741 30.63 -26.78 -0.39
C ILE A 741 31.01 -26.41 1.05
N THR A 742 31.76 -27.30 1.70
CA THR A 742 32.18 -27.17 3.10
C THR A 742 33.38 -26.27 3.29
N SER A 743 34.19 -26.05 2.26
CA SER A 743 35.36 -25.16 2.31
C SER A 743 35.68 -24.57 0.93
N LEU A 744 36.31 -23.41 0.92
CA LEU A 744 36.86 -22.76 -0.27
C LEU A 744 38.21 -23.37 -0.71
N SER A 745 38.30 -24.70 -0.69
CA SER A 745 39.48 -25.45 -1.15
C SER A 745 39.35 -25.86 -2.62
N ALA A 746 40.48 -26.07 -3.30
CA ALA A 746 40.49 -26.55 -4.68
C ALA A 746 39.86 -27.95 -4.81
N GLU A 747 40.07 -28.81 -3.81
CA GLU A 747 39.52 -30.17 -3.77
C GLU A 747 37.98 -30.18 -3.69
N CYS A 748 37.40 -29.45 -2.74
CA CYS A 748 35.94 -29.34 -2.61
C CYS A 748 35.31 -28.75 -3.87
N PHE A 749 35.98 -27.79 -4.50
CA PHE A 749 35.54 -27.23 -5.77
C PHE A 749 35.58 -28.25 -6.91
N ILE A 750 36.66 -29.03 -7.06
CA ILE A 750 36.75 -30.07 -8.08
C ILE A 750 35.63 -31.10 -7.93
N GLN A 751 35.29 -31.50 -6.69
CA GLN A 751 34.18 -32.40 -6.45
C GLN A 751 32.83 -31.78 -6.84
N ALA A 752 32.58 -30.52 -6.48
CA ALA A 752 31.38 -29.78 -6.90
C ALA A 752 31.29 -29.65 -8.42
N PHE A 753 32.41 -29.37 -9.08
CA PHE A 753 32.50 -29.27 -10.53
C PHE A 753 32.20 -30.62 -11.22
N ARG A 754 32.69 -31.74 -10.67
CA ARG A 754 32.37 -33.09 -11.16
C ARG A 754 30.88 -33.41 -11.05
N ARG A 755 30.23 -33.02 -9.94
CA ARG A 755 28.77 -33.19 -9.78
C ARG A 755 28.00 -32.36 -10.80
N PHE A 756 28.41 -31.12 -11.03
CA PHE A 756 27.81 -30.24 -12.02
C PHE A 756 27.88 -30.82 -13.44
N ILE A 757 29.08 -31.18 -13.93
CA ILE A 757 29.22 -31.72 -15.30
C ILE A 757 28.50 -33.06 -15.48
N SER A 758 28.41 -33.87 -14.41
CA SER A 758 27.71 -35.15 -14.44
C SER A 758 26.19 -34.97 -14.53
N ARG A 759 25.64 -33.89 -13.97
CA ARG A 759 24.19 -33.59 -13.99
C ARG A 759 23.75 -32.76 -15.20
N ARG A 760 24.62 -31.87 -15.70
CA ARG A 760 24.27 -30.86 -16.72
C ARG A 760 24.95 -31.06 -18.08
N GLY A 761 25.89 -31.99 -18.19
CA GLY A 761 26.69 -32.21 -19.39
C GLY A 761 28.02 -31.45 -19.34
N VAL A 762 28.93 -31.79 -20.26
CA VAL A 762 30.29 -31.26 -20.25
C VAL A 762 30.34 -29.86 -20.88
N CYS A 763 30.90 -28.89 -20.15
CA CYS A 763 31.08 -27.53 -20.66
C CYS A 763 32.20 -27.46 -21.70
N LYS A 764 32.02 -26.66 -22.75
CA LYS A 764 33.10 -26.32 -23.70
C LYS A 764 33.90 -25.11 -23.22
N ILE A 765 33.25 -24.12 -22.60
CA ILE A 765 33.88 -22.87 -22.14
C ILE A 765 33.40 -22.51 -20.74
N ILE A 766 34.34 -22.18 -19.86
CA ILE A 766 34.06 -21.73 -18.49
C ILE A 766 34.62 -20.32 -18.28
N TYR A 767 33.77 -19.42 -17.80
CA TYR A 767 34.14 -18.07 -17.37
C TYR A 767 34.20 -17.98 -15.86
N SER A 768 35.28 -17.41 -15.33
CA SER A 768 35.40 -17.13 -13.89
C SER A 768 36.13 -15.82 -13.61
N ASP A 769 35.97 -15.33 -12.39
CA ASP A 769 36.79 -14.24 -11.87
C ASP A 769 38.22 -14.71 -11.55
N ASN A 770 39.08 -13.77 -11.15
CA ASN A 770 40.49 -14.02 -10.82
C ASN A 770 40.72 -14.48 -9.36
N ALA A 771 39.72 -15.06 -8.70
CA ALA A 771 39.89 -15.57 -7.34
C ALA A 771 41.07 -16.55 -7.26
N LYS A 772 41.92 -16.42 -6.23
CA LYS A 772 43.13 -17.25 -6.04
C LYS A 772 42.82 -18.75 -6.06
N ILE A 773 41.64 -19.16 -5.58
CA ILE A 773 41.17 -20.55 -5.53
C ILE A 773 40.89 -21.09 -6.94
N LEU A 774 40.26 -20.30 -7.81
CA LEU A 774 39.95 -20.69 -9.19
C LEU A 774 41.20 -20.73 -10.08
N LYS A 775 42.16 -19.81 -9.87
CA LYS A 775 43.49 -19.89 -10.50
C LYS A 775 44.28 -21.12 -10.03
N ARG A 776 44.18 -21.49 -8.75
CA ARG A 776 44.81 -22.70 -8.21
C ARG A 776 44.14 -23.97 -8.73
N ALA A 777 42.81 -24.01 -8.80
CA ALA A 777 42.06 -25.11 -9.39
C ALA A 777 42.38 -25.30 -10.87
N ASP A 778 42.47 -24.22 -11.68
CA ASP A 778 42.93 -24.30 -13.07
C ASP A 778 44.38 -24.79 -13.17
N LYS A 779 45.27 -24.34 -12.28
CA LYS A 779 46.66 -24.82 -12.23
C LYS A 779 46.75 -26.28 -11.79
N GLU A 780 45.94 -26.73 -10.84
CA GLU A 780 45.87 -28.14 -10.40
C GLU A 780 45.22 -29.02 -11.47
N LEU A 781 44.17 -28.55 -12.17
CA LEU A 781 43.62 -29.24 -13.34
C LEU A 781 44.67 -29.36 -14.47
N LYS A 782 45.45 -28.30 -14.72
CA LYS A 782 46.56 -28.29 -15.68
C LYS A 782 47.81 -29.05 -15.20
N TYR A 783 47.98 -29.21 -13.90
CA TYR A 783 49.07 -29.99 -13.30
C TYR A 783 48.71 -31.48 -13.28
N LEU A 784 47.47 -31.83 -12.96
CA LEU A 784 46.87 -33.15 -13.17
C LEU A 784 46.92 -33.55 -14.65
N TYR A 785 46.68 -32.59 -15.57
CA TYR A 785 46.88 -32.75 -17.02
C TYR A 785 48.34 -33.10 -17.40
N LYS A 786 49.32 -32.66 -16.59
CA LYS A 786 50.76 -32.88 -16.85
C LYS A 786 51.35 -34.10 -16.11
N LEU A 787 50.73 -34.55 -15.01
CA LEU A 787 51.26 -35.60 -14.14
C LEU A 787 50.49 -36.94 -14.20
N CYS A 788 49.25 -36.98 -14.72
CA CYS A 788 48.44 -38.20 -14.67
C CYS A 788 48.70 -39.13 -15.86
N LYS A 789 49.60 -40.10 -15.65
CA LYS A 789 49.77 -41.34 -16.43
C LYS A 789 48.61 -42.35 -16.25
N ASP A 790 47.44 -41.90 -15.79
CA ASP A 790 46.30 -42.78 -15.50
C ASP A 790 45.17 -42.60 -16.52
N GLU A 791 44.85 -43.68 -17.23
CA GLU A 791 44.17 -43.68 -18.53
C GLU A 791 42.69 -43.24 -18.50
N ASN A 792 42.01 -43.30 -17.36
CA ASN A 792 40.55 -43.16 -17.32
C ASN A 792 40.06 -41.70 -17.15
N VAL A 793 40.80 -40.84 -16.46
CA VAL A 793 40.44 -39.42 -16.28
C VAL A 793 41.01 -38.56 -17.41
N SER A 794 42.18 -38.95 -17.92
CA SER A 794 42.83 -38.28 -19.06
C SER A 794 41.97 -38.39 -20.33
N ARG A 795 41.39 -39.56 -20.64
CA ARG A 795 40.48 -39.72 -21.80
C ARG A 795 39.20 -38.87 -21.69
N PHE A 796 38.64 -38.68 -20.49
CA PHE A 796 37.37 -37.95 -20.32
C PHE A 796 37.52 -36.43 -20.53
N ILE A 797 38.66 -35.84 -20.15
CA ILE A 797 38.87 -34.38 -20.27
C ILE A 797 39.53 -34.03 -21.62
N VAL A 798 40.44 -34.87 -22.12
CA VAL A 798 41.09 -34.67 -23.44
C VAL A 798 40.08 -34.78 -24.59
N ASN A 799 39.10 -35.70 -24.53
CA ASN A 799 38.07 -35.79 -25.57
C ASN A 799 37.05 -34.63 -25.54
N ASN A 800 36.94 -33.89 -24.44
CA ASN A 800 35.88 -32.88 -24.27
C ASN A 800 36.34 -31.40 -24.39
N GLY A 801 37.65 -31.12 -24.49
CA GLY A 801 38.16 -29.82 -24.94
C GLY A 801 37.72 -28.58 -24.13
N ILE A 802 37.60 -28.68 -22.80
CA ILE A 802 37.11 -27.59 -21.94
C ILE A 802 38.12 -26.43 -21.88
N THR A 803 37.73 -25.25 -22.35
CA THR A 803 38.57 -24.04 -22.35
C THR A 803 38.20 -23.10 -21.20
N TRP A 804 39.11 -22.90 -20.24
CA TRP A 804 38.91 -21.95 -19.13
C TRP A 804 39.35 -20.53 -19.50
N LYS A 805 38.45 -19.55 -19.32
CA LYS A 805 38.71 -18.13 -19.60
C LYS A 805 38.53 -17.31 -18.32
N PHE A 806 39.64 -16.78 -17.79
CA PHE A 806 39.61 -15.81 -16.70
C PHE A 806 39.29 -14.41 -17.23
N ILE A 807 38.42 -13.69 -16.53
CA ILE A 807 38.19 -12.27 -16.81
C ILE A 807 39.48 -11.47 -16.54
N VAL A 808 39.71 -10.36 -17.26
CA VAL A 808 40.85 -9.47 -17.00
C VAL A 808 40.68 -8.74 -15.65
N GLU A 809 41.73 -8.70 -14.82
CA GLU A 809 41.75 -7.94 -13.56
C GLU A 809 41.33 -6.48 -13.80
N GLY A 810 40.27 -6.04 -13.11
CA GLY A 810 39.70 -4.70 -13.27
C GLY A 810 38.60 -4.55 -14.33
N ALA A 811 38.10 -5.64 -14.92
CA ALA A 811 37.00 -5.61 -15.89
C ALA A 811 35.69 -6.26 -15.37
N PRO A 812 35.07 -5.76 -14.27
CA PRO A 812 33.92 -6.41 -13.63
C PRO A 812 32.68 -6.52 -14.52
N TRP A 813 32.54 -5.67 -15.55
CA TRP A 813 31.42 -5.73 -16.50
C TRP A 813 31.38 -7.02 -17.33
N TRP A 814 32.51 -7.75 -17.46
CA TRP A 814 32.52 -9.08 -18.08
C TRP A 814 31.75 -10.13 -17.25
N GLY A 815 31.58 -9.91 -15.94
CA GLY A 815 30.91 -10.83 -14.99
C GLY A 815 29.46 -10.49 -14.64
N GLY A 816 28.90 -9.40 -15.17
CA GLY A 816 27.58 -8.88 -14.76
C GLY A 816 26.39 -9.83 -15.00
N PHE A 817 26.58 -10.96 -15.70
CA PHE A 817 25.51 -11.91 -15.97
C PHE A 817 25.25 -12.91 -14.84
N TRP A 818 26.25 -13.26 -14.01
CA TRP A 818 26.03 -14.11 -12.82
C TRP A 818 25.74 -13.29 -11.56
N GLU A 819 26.27 -12.07 -11.41
CA GLU A 819 26.05 -11.22 -10.22
C GLU A 819 24.56 -10.96 -9.90
N ARG A 820 23.73 -10.75 -10.93
CA ARG A 820 22.27 -10.57 -10.75
C ARG A 820 21.58 -11.86 -10.29
N LEU A 821 22.08 -13.02 -10.72
CA LEU A 821 21.55 -14.33 -10.34
C LEU A 821 21.97 -14.68 -8.92
N VAL A 822 23.23 -14.41 -8.54
CA VAL A 822 23.74 -14.50 -7.16
C VAL A 822 22.88 -13.67 -6.19
N ARG A 823 22.51 -12.44 -6.57
CA ARG A 823 21.58 -11.61 -5.78
C ARG A 823 20.21 -12.26 -5.63
N SER A 824 19.71 -12.91 -6.68
CA SER A 824 18.40 -13.60 -6.67
C SER A 824 18.41 -14.80 -5.72
N VAL A 825 19.49 -15.61 -5.74
CA VAL A 825 19.69 -16.73 -4.80
C VAL A 825 19.76 -16.23 -3.37
N LYS A 826 20.57 -15.20 -3.08
CA LYS A 826 20.68 -14.60 -1.73
C LYS A 826 19.35 -14.06 -1.21
N THR A 827 18.54 -13.48 -2.08
CA THR A 827 17.22 -12.93 -1.71
C THR A 827 16.23 -14.05 -1.35
N CYS A 828 16.22 -15.15 -2.13
CA CYS A 828 15.38 -16.32 -1.83
C CYS A 828 15.81 -16.99 -0.52
N LEU A 829 17.11 -17.20 -0.33
CA LEU A 829 17.68 -17.72 0.91
C LEU A 829 17.29 -16.86 2.12
N LYS A 830 17.40 -15.54 2.04
CA LYS A 830 17.04 -14.64 3.16
C LYS A 830 15.56 -14.71 3.52
N ARG A 831 14.67 -14.89 2.53
CA ARG A 831 13.21 -14.99 2.76
C ARG A 831 12.81 -16.33 3.36
N ILE A 832 13.43 -17.42 2.92
CA ILE A 832 13.13 -18.78 3.39
C ILE A 832 13.75 -19.03 4.78
N LEU A 833 15.00 -18.62 4.99
CA LEU A 833 15.73 -18.94 6.22
C LEU A 833 15.37 -18.04 7.41
N GLY A 834 14.96 -16.78 7.20
CA GLY A 834 14.60 -15.87 8.30
C GLY A 834 15.70 -15.78 9.38
N LYS A 835 15.40 -16.24 10.61
CA LYS A 835 16.35 -16.37 11.75
C LYS A 835 16.78 -17.82 12.05
N SER A 836 16.33 -18.80 11.27
CA SER A 836 16.57 -20.22 11.53
C SER A 836 17.97 -20.67 11.10
N SER A 837 18.56 -21.60 11.85
CA SER A 837 19.84 -22.25 11.52
C SER A 837 19.60 -23.69 11.09
N LEU A 838 20.08 -24.05 9.90
CA LEU A 838 19.86 -25.36 9.29
C LEU A 838 21.11 -26.24 9.40
N THR A 839 20.89 -27.56 9.38
CA THR A 839 21.93 -28.57 9.17
C THR A 839 22.36 -28.60 7.70
N TYR A 840 23.45 -29.32 7.39
CA TYR A 840 23.99 -29.40 6.02
C TYR A 840 22.96 -29.95 5.01
N GLU A 841 22.28 -31.07 5.36
CA GLU A 841 21.29 -31.73 4.49
C GLU A 841 20.03 -30.88 4.29
N GLU A 842 19.56 -30.21 5.34
CA GLU A 842 18.42 -29.29 5.25
C GLU A 842 18.75 -28.08 4.35
N LEU A 843 19.94 -27.50 4.52
CA LEU A 843 20.37 -26.37 3.69
C LEU A 843 20.60 -26.79 2.22
N TYR A 844 21.13 -27.99 2.00
CA TYR A 844 21.28 -28.55 0.65
C TYR A 844 19.92 -28.74 -0.03
N THR A 845 18.94 -29.28 0.68
CA THR A 845 17.56 -29.46 0.17
C THR A 845 16.92 -28.13 -0.21
N VAL A 846 17.02 -27.12 0.68
CA VAL A 846 16.52 -25.76 0.41
C VAL A 846 17.21 -25.14 -0.81
N LEU A 847 18.50 -25.38 -1.02
CA LEU A 847 19.22 -24.89 -2.19
C LEU A 847 18.72 -25.52 -3.50
N VAL A 848 18.39 -26.81 -3.48
CA VAL A 848 17.81 -27.51 -4.64
C VAL A 848 16.41 -26.97 -4.96
N GLU A 849 15.59 -26.68 -3.96
CA GLU A 849 14.28 -26.05 -4.16
C GLU A 849 14.40 -24.63 -4.72
N ILE A 850 15.35 -23.84 -4.21
CA ILE A 850 15.66 -22.50 -4.74
C ILE A 850 16.15 -22.58 -6.20
N GLU A 851 16.97 -23.58 -6.53
CA GLU A 851 17.38 -23.84 -7.92
C GLU A 851 16.15 -24.10 -8.81
N ALA A 852 15.20 -24.92 -8.37
CA ALA A 852 13.98 -25.22 -9.12
C ALA A 852 13.07 -23.98 -9.32
N VAL A 853 12.90 -23.15 -8.28
CA VAL A 853 12.12 -21.91 -8.34
C VAL A 853 12.77 -20.89 -9.28
N ILE A 854 14.08 -20.65 -9.13
CA ILE A 854 14.78 -19.68 -9.97
C ILE A 854 14.82 -20.15 -11.43
N ASN A 855 14.97 -21.44 -11.69
CA ASN A 855 14.91 -21.97 -13.05
C ASN A 855 13.48 -21.97 -13.64
N SER A 856 12.43 -21.78 -12.84
CA SER A 856 11.04 -21.67 -13.33
C SER A 856 10.61 -20.23 -13.65
N ARG A 857 11.51 -19.24 -13.51
CA ARG A 857 11.23 -17.85 -13.84
C ARG A 857 11.07 -17.62 -15.36
N PRO A 858 10.18 -16.71 -15.80
CA PRO A 858 10.05 -16.37 -17.22
C PRO A 858 11.26 -15.57 -17.73
N ILE A 859 11.71 -15.88 -18.95
CA ILE A 859 12.72 -15.15 -19.74
C ILE A 859 12.04 -14.34 -20.85
N THR A 860 10.85 -14.76 -21.29
CA THR A 860 10.01 -14.06 -22.29
C THR A 860 8.80 -13.37 -21.62
N TYR A 861 8.04 -12.59 -22.40
CA TYR A 861 6.92 -11.78 -21.92
C TYR A 861 5.78 -12.61 -21.29
N LEU A 862 5.12 -12.03 -20.27
CA LEU A 862 3.94 -12.59 -19.61
C LEU A 862 2.68 -12.07 -20.29
N TYR A 863 1.94 -12.94 -20.96
CA TYR A 863 0.69 -12.61 -21.62
C TYR A 863 -0.49 -12.65 -20.64
N SER A 864 -1.54 -11.87 -20.91
CA SER A 864 -2.66 -11.64 -19.98
C SER A 864 -3.86 -12.57 -20.21
N ASN A 865 -3.91 -13.29 -21.35
CA ASN A 865 -5.04 -14.12 -21.75
C ASN A 865 -4.83 -15.61 -21.43
N VAL A 866 -5.89 -16.30 -21.00
CA VAL A 866 -5.88 -17.74 -20.65
C VAL A 866 -5.63 -18.64 -21.87
N ASN A 867 -5.88 -18.14 -23.08
CA ASN A 867 -5.69 -18.88 -24.34
C ASN A 867 -4.31 -18.66 -24.99
N GLU A 868 -3.42 -17.88 -24.36
CA GLU A 868 -2.10 -17.57 -24.92
C GLU A 868 -0.98 -18.46 -24.34
N PRO A 869 0.09 -18.74 -25.12
CA PRO A 869 1.10 -19.71 -24.74
C PRO A 869 1.97 -19.23 -23.56
N ASP A 870 2.21 -20.14 -22.63
CA ASP A 870 3.04 -19.96 -21.43
C ASP A 870 4.42 -19.32 -21.72
N PRO A 871 4.91 -18.40 -20.85
CA PRO A 871 6.20 -17.75 -21.04
C PRO A 871 7.37 -18.75 -20.92
N LEU A 872 8.42 -18.58 -21.72
CA LEU A 872 9.57 -19.48 -21.71
C LEU A 872 10.41 -19.29 -20.44
N SER A 873 10.74 -20.37 -19.73
CA SER A 873 11.61 -20.38 -18.54
C SER A 873 12.90 -21.17 -18.79
N PRO A 874 13.97 -20.99 -17.98
CA PRO A 874 15.15 -21.85 -18.04
C PRO A 874 14.83 -23.35 -17.86
N SER A 875 13.81 -23.70 -17.06
CA SER A 875 13.36 -25.08 -16.87
C SER A 875 12.81 -25.71 -18.15
N HIS A 876 12.21 -24.94 -19.07
CA HIS A 876 11.87 -25.44 -20.40
C HIS A 876 13.09 -25.93 -21.19
N PHE A 877 14.27 -25.31 -20.99
CA PHE A 877 15.51 -25.75 -21.63
C PHE A 877 16.19 -26.93 -20.92
N LEU A 878 15.97 -27.09 -19.60
CA LEU A 878 16.64 -28.12 -18.80
C LEU A 878 15.82 -29.42 -18.70
N THR A 879 14.50 -29.32 -18.61
CA THR A 879 13.60 -30.45 -18.35
C THR A 879 12.41 -30.54 -19.31
N GLY A 880 12.23 -29.56 -20.21
CA GLY A 880 11.14 -29.56 -21.19
C GLY A 880 9.78 -29.10 -20.65
N SER A 881 9.67 -28.82 -19.35
CA SER A 881 8.48 -28.31 -18.65
C SER A 881 8.89 -27.49 -17.42
N LYS A 882 7.97 -26.69 -16.86
CA LYS A 882 8.18 -26.02 -15.57
C LYS A 882 8.32 -27.08 -14.46
N LEU A 883 9.29 -26.90 -13.56
CA LEU A 883 9.59 -27.84 -12.47
C LEU A 883 8.55 -27.79 -11.33
N THR A 884 7.77 -26.72 -11.24
CA THR A 884 6.79 -26.48 -10.16
C THR A 884 5.37 -26.93 -10.48
N VAL A 885 5.16 -27.63 -11.60
CA VAL A 885 3.82 -28.08 -12.04
C VAL A 885 3.54 -29.49 -11.50
N LEU A 886 2.40 -29.67 -10.83
CA LEU A 886 1.94 -30.98 -10.34
C LEU A 886 1.57 -31.90 -11.53
N PRO A 887 1.92 -33.20 -11.49
CA PRO A 887 1.54 -34.12 -12.56
C PRO A 887 0.02 -34.29 -12.61
N SER A 888 -0.57 -34.07 -13.80
CA SER A 888 -2.00 -34.36 -14.01
C SER A 888 -2.24 -35.88 -14.02
N PRO A 889 -3.27 -36.38 -13.33
CA PRO A 889 -3.68 -37.77 -13.44
C PRO A 889 -4.37 -37.99 -14.81
N ASN A 890 -4.02 -39.09 -15.46
CA ASN A 890 -4.61 -39.65 -16.68
C ASN A 890 -4.17 -39.05 -18.02
N THR A 891 -3.22 -39.74 -18.67
CA THR A 891 -3.44 -40.44 -19.94
C THR A 891 -2.11 -41.06 -20.38
N VAL A 892 -1.92 -42.35 -20.09
CA VAL A 892 -0.87 -43.15 -20.74
C VAL A 892 -1.56 -43.99 -21.82
N PRO A 893 -1.52 -43.61 -23.11
CA PRO A 893 -1.84 -44.55 -24.16
C PRO A 893 -0.62 -45.45 -24.37
N LYS A 894 -0.82 -46.77 -24.29
CA LYS A 894 0.12 -47.76 -24.79
C LYS A 894 0.42 -47.43 -26.26
N SER A 895 1.66 -47.15 -26.62
CA SER A 895 2.00 -46.78 -28.00
C SER A 895 3.25 -47.50 -28.52
N SER A 896 3.15 -47.93 -29.78
CA SER A 896 4.10 -48.72 -30.55
C SER A 896 5.40 -47.96 -30.88
N LYS A 897 6.46 -48.68 -31.32
CA LYS A 897 7.74 -48.09 -31.77
C LYS A 897 7.58 -46.99 -32.84
N CYS A 898 6.55 -47.08 -33.69
CA CYS A 898 6.32 -46.13 -34.77
C CYS A 898 5.72 -44.79 -34.27
N ASP A 899 4.93 -44.83 -33.19
CA ASP A 899 4.36 -43.63 -32.55
C ASP A 899 5.40 -42.86 -31.73
N LEU A 900 6.39 -43.55 -31.16
CA LEU A 900 7.52 -42.93 -30.48
C LEU A 900 8.38 -42.09 -31.43
N ILE A 901 8.60 -42.55 -32.65
CA ILE A 901 9.36 -41.82 -33.68
C ILE A 901 8.56 -40.61 -34.18
N LYS A 902 7.24 -40.75 -34.37
CA LYS A 902 6.36 -39.62 -34.73
C LYS A 902 6.27 -38.58 -33.60
N ARG A 903 6.14 -39.00 -32.33
CA ARG A 903 6.20 -38.11 -31.15
C ARG A 903 7.55 -37.46 -30.97
N TRP A 904 8.65 -38.17 -31.24
CA TRP A 904 10.00 -37.60 -31.16
C TRP A 904 10.25 -36.57 -32.27
N LYS A 905 9.85 -36.86 -33.51
CA LYS A 905 9.86 -35.87 -34.61
C LYS A 905 8.96 -34.66 -34.29
N HIS A 906 7.79 -34.87 -33.70
CA HIS A 906 6.92 -33.78 -33.26
C HIS A 906 7.53 -32.94 -32.12
N ARG A 907 8.21 -33.57 -31.14
CA ARG A 907 8.97 -32.86 -30.09
C ARG A 907 10.15 -32.06 -30.64
N LEU A 908 10.85 -32.59 -31.64
CA LEU A 908 11.92 -31.86 -32.34
C LEU A 908 11.39 -30.65 -33.11
N ILE A 909 10.21 -30.76 -33.74
CA ILE A 909 9.52 -29.65 -34.40
C ILE A 909 9.05 -28.59 -33.38
N LEU A 910 8.53 -29.01 -32.22
CA LEU A 910 8.17 -28.10 -31.13
C LEU A 910 9.39 -27.39 -30.53
N LEU A 911 10.52 -28.10 -30.36
CA LEU A 911 11.81 -27.53 -29.94
C LEU A 911 12.34 -26.53 -30.98
N ASP A 912 12.21 -26.81 -32.28
CA ASP A 912 12.61 -25.89 -33.34
C ASP A 912 11.73 -24.62 -33.36
N HIS A 913 10.42 -24.77 -33.20
CA HIS A 913 9.48 -23.65 -33.08
C HIS A 913 9.79 -22.80 -31.83
N PHE A 914 10.11 -23.44 -30.71
CA PHE A 914 10.53 -22.81 -29.47
C PHE A 914 11.87 -22.06 -29.60
N TRP A 915 12.87 -22.63 -30.30
CA TRP A 915 14.14 -21.95 -30.60
C TRP A 915 13.97 -20.78 -31.56
N LYS A 916 13.07 -20.88 -32.55
CA LYS A 916 12.71 -19.75 -33.44
C LYS A 916 12.09 -18.60 -32.65
N ARG A 917 11.21 -18.90 -31.68
CA ARG A 917 10.61 -17.90 -30.78
C ARG A 917 11.64 -17.24 -29.87
N PHE A 918 12.51 -18.02 -29.22
CA PHE A 918 13.62 -17.49 -28.39
C PHE A 918 14.60 -16.62 -29.20
N TYR A 919 14.94 -17.03 -30.42
CA TYR A 919 15.82 -16.26 -31.30
C TYR A 919 15.17 -14.92 -31.71
N LYS A 920 13.88 -14.93 -32.05
CA LYS A 920 13.15 -13.74 -32.53
C LYS A 920 12.81 -12.75 -31.41
N GLU A 921 12.36 -13.24 -30.26
CA GLU A 921 11.87 -12.39 -29.17
C GLU A 921 12.98 -11.94 -28.22
N TYR A 922 14.04 -12.73 -28.01
CA TYR A 922 15.07 -12.45 -27.00
C TYR A 922 16.46 -12.15 -27.59
N LEU A 923 16.97 -12.98 -28.52
CA LEU A 923 18.33 -12.79 -29.08
C LEU A 923 18.42 -11.61 -30.07
N LEU A 924 17.39 -11.35 -30.87
CA LEU A 924 17.35 -10.18 -31.77
C LEU A 924 17.36 -8.86 -31.00
N GLU A 925 16.69 -8.76 -29.84
CA GLU A 925 16.77 -7.58 -28.98
C GLU A 925 18.20 -7.37 -28.43
N LEU A 926 18.86 -8.44 -27.95
CA LEU A 926 20.26 -8.39 -27.49
C LEU A 926 21.24 -7.99 -28.62
N ARG A 927 21.00 -8.46 -29.85
CA ARG A 927 21.80 -8.12 -31.03
C ARG A 927 21.55 -6.68 -31.51
N SER A 928 20.30 -6.20 -31.43
CA SER A 928 19.92 -4.81 -31.77
C SER A 928 20.48 -3.77 -30.77
N ALA A 929 20.58 -4.14 -29.48
CA ALA A 929 21.27 -3.35 -28.47
C ALA A 929 22.79 -3.26 -28.72
N MET A 930 23.37 -4.23 -29.44
CA MET A 930 24.81 -4.31 -29.73
C MET A 930 25.24 -3.47 -30.94
N PHE A 931 24.38 -3.32 -31.96
CA PHE A 931 24.68 -2.54 -33.17
C PHE A 931 24.65 -1.02 -32.97
N SER A 932 24.32 -0.52 -31.77
CA SER A 932 24.30 0.92 -31.45
C SER A 932 25.68 1.51 -31.10
N LYS A 933 26.78 0.76 -31.24
CA LYS A 933 28.14 1.27 -30.95
C LYS A 933 29.18 0.70 -31.91
N ILE A 934 29.22 1.22 -33.13
CA ILE A 934 30.44 1.18 -33.94
C ILE A 934 30.77 2.59 -34.40
N PRO A 935 31.75 3.25 -33.76
CA PRO A 935 32.62 4.17 -34.47
C PRO A 935 34.04 3.63 -34.66
N LYS A 936 34.68 4.12 -35.72
CA LYS A 936 36.08 3.92 -36.08
C LYS A 936 36.99 4.85 -35.25
N ASN A 937 38.18 4.33 -34.95
CA ASN A 937 39.45 4.96 -34.52
C ASN A 937 39.48 5.98 -33.35
N SER A 938 40.01 5.52 -32.21
CA SER A 938 40.83 6.33 -31.31
C SER A 938 42.30 5.85 -31.40
N GLY A 939 43.25 6.76 -31.18
CA GLY A 939 44.69 6.58 -31.44
C GLY A 939 45.29 5.25 -30.95
N GLN A 940 46.17 4.69 -31.76
CA GLN A 940 46.79 3.38 -31.57
C GLN A 940 47.97 3.49 -30.58
N PHE A 941 47.89 2.81 -29.43
CA PHE A 941 48.99 2.70 -28.46
C PHE A 941 50.20 1.99 -29.10
N LYS A 942 51.40 2.54 -28.95
CA LYS A 942 52.66 1.97 -29.45
C LYS A 942 53.44 1.32 -28.31
N ILE A 943 54.33 0.39 -28.70
CA ILE A 943 55.29 -0.22 -27.77
C ILE A 943 56.25 0.88 -27.32
N ASN A 944 56.53 0.96 -26.02
CA ASN A 944 57.29 1.98 -25.29
C ASN A 944 56.55 3.27 -24.88
N ASP A 945 55.25 3.40 -25.17
CA ASP A 945 54.46 4.52 -24.66
C ASP A 945 54.38 4.50 -23.13
N VAL A 946 54.49 5.68 -22.51
CA VAL A 946 54.39 5.85 -21.05
C VAL A 946 52.95 6.22 -20.72
N VAL A 947 52.32 5.40 -19.88
CA VAL A 947 50.90 5.47 -19.56
C VAL A 947 50.64 5.52 -18.06
N LEU A 948 49.60 6.25 -17.65
CA LEU A 948 49.06 6.23 -16.30
C LEU A 948 48.05 5.08 -16.14
N ILE A 949 48.21 4.31 -15.06
CA ILE A 949 47.37 3.14 -14.75
C ILE A 949 46.29 3.56 -13.75
N LYS A 950 45.03 3.51 -14.17
CA LYS A 950 43.88 3.84 -13.31
C LYS A 950 43.63 2.79 -12.22
N GLU A 951 43.75 3.22 -10.96
CA GLU A 951 43.40 2.43 -9.77
C GLU A 951 42.11 2.98 -9.13
N ASP A 952 41.17 2.08 -8.83
CA ASP A 952 39.90 2.44 -8.19
C ASP A 952 40.16 2.82 -6.71
N ASN A 953 39.54 3.91 -6.24
CA ASN A 953 39.71 4.49 -4.89
C ASN A 953 41.03 5.24 -4.62
N VAL A 954 41.81 5.56 -5.65
CA VAL A 954 43.01 6.41 -5.54
C VAL A 954 42.83 7.66 -6.42
N LYS A 955 43.11 8.84 -5.87
CA LYS A 955 43.04 10.12 -6.62
C LYS A 955 43.97 10.05 -7.83
N ARG A 956 43.55 10.64 -8.97
CA ARG A 956 44.27 10.57 -10.26
C ARG A 956 45.74 10.98 -10.21
N CYS A 957 46.09 11.91 -9.33
CA CYS A 957 47.47 12.35 -9.08
C CYS A 957 48.39 11.26 -8.50
N ASN A 958 47.82 10.22 -7.91
CA ASN A 958 48.56 9.13 -7.27
C ASN A 958 48.48 7.83 -8.09
N TRP A 959 48.02 7.90 -9.35
CA TRP A 959 48.04 6.76 -10.26
C TRP A 959 49.47 6.41 -10.67
N LYS A 960 49.77 5.12 -10.73
CA LYS A 960 51.11 4.64 -11.05
C LYS A 960 51.42 4.85 -12.53
N LEU A 961 52.62 5.35 -12.83
CA LEU A 961 53.17 5.34 -14.18
C LEU A 961 53.67 3.94 -14.54
N GLY A 962 53.47 3.56 -15.79
CA GLY A 962 54.09 2.38 -16.37
C GLY A 962 54.34 2.52 -17.87
N ARG A 963 55.33 1.77 -18.38
CA ARG A 963 55.68 1.76 -19.81
C ARG A 963 55.11 0.52 -20.49
N ILE A 964 54.46 0.70 -21.64
CA ILE A 964 53.90 -0.41 -22.43
C ILE A 964 55.06 -1.23 -23.03
N LYS A 965 55.12 -2.52 -22.70
CA LYS A 965 56.15 -3.46 -23.16
C LYS A 965 55.66 -4.34 -24.31
N THR A 966 54.46 -4.89 -24.19
CA THR A 966 53.84 -5.72 -25.23
C THR A 966 52.36 -5.37 -25.39
N LEU A 967 51.88 -5.43 -26.64
CA LEU A 967 50.52 -5.11 -27.04
C LEU A 967 49.82 -6.42 -27.42
N PHE A 968 48.65 -6.70 -26.85
CA PHE A 968 47.85 -7.87 -27.19
C PHE A 968 46.61 -7.47 -28.01
N PRO A 969 46.57 -7.75 -29.32
CA PRO A 969 45.40 -7.55 -30.15
C PRO A 969 44.28 -8.56 -29.85
N GLY A 970 43.04 -8.10 -29.95
CA GLY A 970 41.84 -8.92 -29.98
C GLY A 970 41.62 -9.54 -31.37
N ARG A 971 40.58 -10.37 -31.50
CA ARG A 971 40.23 -11.08 -32.75
C ARG A 971 39.86 -10.14 -33.92
N ASP A 972 39.55 -8.89 -33.64
CA ASP A 972 39.23 -7.83 -34.60
C ASP A 972 40.45 -7.01 -35.05
N GLY A 973 41.67 -7.47 -34.76
CA GLY A 973 42.92 -6.79 -35.12
C GLY A 973 43.23 -5.53 -34.29
N LYS A 974 42.35 -5.15 -33.36
CA LYS A 974 42.51 -3.98 -32.50
C LYS A 974 43.12 -4.37 -31.16
N ILE A 975 44.02 -3.54 -30.64
CA ILE A 975 44.69 -3.77 -29.35
C ILE A 975 43.65 -3.68 -28.23
N ARG A 976 43.63 -4.66 -27.30
CA ARG A 976 42.63 -4.73 -26.20
C ARG A 976 43.25 -4.72 -24.80
N SER A 977 44.46 -5.27 -24.66
CA SER A 977 45.19 -5.28 -23.39
C SER A 977 46.68 -5.09 -23.64
N CYS A 978 47.37 -4.50 -22.66
CA CYS A 978 48.80 -4.24 -22.73
C CYS A 978 49.50 -4.83 -21.50
N GLU A 979 50.72 -5.32 -21.68
CA GLU A 979 51.65 -5.61 -20.59
C GLU A 979 52.47 -4.36 -20.29
N ILE A 980 52.50 -3.96 -19.02
CA ILE A 980 53.03 -2.67 -18.59
C ILE A 980 54.09 -2.92 -17.53
N GLN A 981 55.26 -2.33 -17.73
CA GLN A 981 56.35 -2.32 -16.76
C GLN A 981 56.13 -1.17 -15.78
N VAL A 982 55.96 -1.47 -14.50
CA VAL A 982 55.94 -0.51 -13.39
C VAL A 982 57.19 -0.69 -12.53
N ALA A 983 57.47 0.26 -11.63
CA ALA A 983 58.68 0.25 -10.79
C ALA A 983 58.90 -1.06 -10.00
N ASN A 984 57.81 -1.76 -9.62
CA ASN A 984 57.85 -3.00 -8.83
C ASN A 984 57.40 -4.27 -9.59
N GLY A 985 57.56 -4.32 -10.92
CA GLY A 985 57.29 -5.53 -11.73
C GLY A 985 56.45 -5.28 -13.00
N THR A 986 55.93 -6.35 -13.61
CA THR A 986 55.05 -6.28 -14.79
C THR A 986 53.59 -6.53 -14.45
N LEU A 987 52.68 -5.74 -15.01
CA LEU A 987 51.23 -5.83 -14.82
C LEU A 987 50.52 -5.93 -16.17
N ARG A 988 49.47 -6.76 -16.24
CA ARG A 988 48.57 -6.82 -17.42
C ARG A 988 47.28 -6.08 -17.13
N ARG A 989 46.94 -5.11 -17.97
CA ARG A 989 45.73 -4.27 -17.80
C ARG A 989 45.00 -4.06 -19.13
N PRO A 990 43.66 -3.88 -19.09
CA PRO A 990 42.89 -3.52 -20.26
C PRO A 990 43.20 -2.07 -20.64
N ILE A 991 43.17 -1.74 -21.93
CA ILE A 991 43.47 -0.40 -22.45
C ILE A 991 42.54 0.67 -21.85
N GLU A 992 41.30 0.30 -21.53
CA GLU A 992 40.30 1.18 -20.89
C GLU A 992 40.71 1.68 -19.48
N ARG A 993 41.78 1.11 -18.91
CA ARG A 993 42.39 1.57 -17.63
C ARG A 993 43.73 2.27 -17.82
N LEU A 994 44.15 2.51 -19.07
CA LEU A 994 45.42 3.12 -19.43
C LEU A 994 45.18 4.46 -20.11
N TYR A 995 45.92 5.46 -19.66
CA TYR A 995 45.87 6.80 -20.23
C TYR A 995 47.28 7.17 -20.69
N ASN A 996 47.44 7.56 -21.95
CA ASN A 996 48.70 8.13 -22.42
C ASN A 996 49.05 9.37 -21.60
N LEU A 997 50.31 9.51 -21.22
CA LEU A 997 50.82 10.83 -20.80
C LEU A 997 50.89 11.69 -22.05
N GLU A 998 50.22 12.83 -22.01
CA GLU A 998 50.18 13.79 -23.11
C GLU A 998 51.52 14.52 -23.24
N VAL A 999 52.55 13.81 -23.70
CA VAL A 999 53.72 14.42 -24.36
C VAL A 999 54.20 13.44 -25.42
N GLN A 1000 54.06 13.84 -26.68
CA GLN A 1000 55.05 13.58 -27.72
C GLN A 1000 54.82 14.58 -28.86
N ASP A 1001 55.83 15.43 -29.02
CA ASP A 1001 56.23 16.38 -30.07
C ASP A 1001 55.19 16.94 -31.05
#